data_AF-A0A7I4YBT0-F1
#
_entry.id   AF-A0A7I4YBT0-F1
#
_cell.length_a   1.000
_cell.length_b   1.000
_cell.length_c   1.000
_cell.angle_alpha   90.00
_cell.angle_beta   90.00
_cell.angle_gamma   90.00
#
_symmetry.space_group_name_H-M   'P 1'
#
loop_
_entity.id
_entity.type
_entity.pdbx_description
1 polymer ?
#
loop_
_entity_poly.entity_id
_entity_poly.type
_entity_poly.pdbx_seq_one_letter_code
_entity_poly.pdbx_strand_id
1 'polypeptide(L)'
;MDALVSRARRIGPLRALSDPLLFALFSNCDCIPDRVGRGVVLFNKGDRTSHWYLLLAGEVQLFLPGYYPGSESLPLCSLSAGSLFGELDIDRHCCSAVVTRQAEFVRISQRHFVNLYNKHADHLQSFIVVMQDMLSEEHSIPSHLIATRSDAGAIHPMPNEGVNGIHSSVPGPSYPPEYHDGPTTSFDMSTMQNELEQANQQYDQGSIIEFNNSISFEARIREVGALLKHTMLTQAPHLIRERIIHKVPYTDCMVGSEMVDWLLDLSVSIGAHSPALSRFQISGMWQTLLEHNLICHVTSELQFVDKMVCYRWVDSDMGKQSWRDMMNGIPGRFTHNDSRLVEETPTREDLAGAVFFLSTVGPDALFRMILRKLPQDRTPEELELVYEELLHVKALSHLSTMVKRELATVIGYEHHTHAGTVLFHQGEPGKNWYIILRGSVDVSIHGRGVVCTLQEGDDFGKLALVNDSPRAATITLRDDQAQFLTVDKHDFNRILRDVEANTVRLKEHGQDVLVLEKINLPRGAAIEGSLPNNSKGHCCYSVMAGLAEKMLEYVLETRVDAQEDGAELDVFLEDLVLTHIIYLPTNTLCNYLKHYYSRAAEPHPNPLGALDDLEQRIAARRRVVSFLWLWVNTLGIHYFLDPAANAFVEELYCHVLEDNRTLPGLSPILARITALRDLREEARRTLARHPAVVLECGVLSTMAPAPSPVLPSDICNQIIHLSDTTSFALPIRMDKTATEICELARGRLRSSHHDELALVEVKSSGEKVVFYDGDVSIPTMLSLNSKLYVVSKDEIDSLVPQLDQNGPLESVHASVMEYVGSHELAQQLLVLHTQLFEATDEIELVTQVIGRDQFPGRVPSNLDLLMRRFNEVQYWATTEVLLALPQKRVTTLRKFIKIAMYAKENRDLMTLFAITLGLSNIAVSRLSHVWERLPTKLRRQFAEFESLLDPSRNHRPYRALVAKMSPPLIPFVPLLLKDLTFIHEGNKTYYNGLVNFEKMHMIANILRAFRQCKSRYAVSQIESKKIYETQNFIRNFRVVDNQRRLMELSYQIEPRRRRN
;
A
#
# COMPACT_ATOMS: atom_id res chain seq x y z
N MET A 1 10.10 22.64 -17.05
CA MET A 1 9.96 21.83 -18.29
C MET A 1 10.59 20.45 -18.17
N ASP A 2 11.91 20.27 -18.01
CA ASP A 2 12.54 18.93 -17.98
C ASP A 2 11.94 17.98 -16.94
N ALA A 3 11.63 18.49 -15.74
CA ALA A 3 10.94 17.73 -14.70
C ALA A 3 9.51 17.32 -15.11
N LEU A 4 8.78 18.18 -15.82
CA LEU A 4 7.42 17.92 -16.31
C LEU A 4 7.42 16.89 -17.44
N VAL A 5 8.37 16.97 -18.38
CA VAL A 5 8.59 15.96 -19.43
C VAL A 5 8.98 14.62 -18.82
N SER A 6 9.90 14.63 -17.86
CA SER A 6 10.31 13.42 -17.12
C SER A 6 9.13 12.81 -16.35
N ARG A 7 8.24 13.63 -15.80
CA ARG A 7 7.03 13.21 -15.10
C ARG A 7 5.99 12.63 -16.07
N ALA A 8 5.73 13.32 -17.19
CA ALA A 8 4.81 12.85 -18.23
C ALA A 8 5.24 11.48 -18.77
N ARG A 9 6.54 11.23 -18.97
CA ARG A 9 7.08 9.92 -19.40
C ARG A 9 6.80 8.76 -18.45
N ARG A 10 6.59 9.02 -17.16
CA ARG A 10 6.25 7.97 -16.17
C ARG A 10 4.79 7.55 -16.26
N ILE A 11 3.97 8.33 -16.95
CA ILE A 11 2.55 8.05 -17.12
C ILE A 11 2.39 7.21 -18.39
N GLY A 12 1.90 5.99 -18.22
CA GLY A 12 1.91 4.92 -19.24
C GLY A 12 1.56 5.39 -20.67
N PRO A 13 0.40 6.02 -20.90
CA PRO A 13 -0.02 6.49 -22.22
C PRO A 13 0.96 7.47 -22.89
N LEU A 14 1.64 8.33 -22.12
CA LEU A 14 2.49 9.39 -22.65
C LEU A 14 3.94 8.95 -22.88
N ARG A 15 4.32 7.74 -22.42
CA ARG A 15 5.68 7.18 -22.57
C ARG A 15 6.09 7.03 -24.04
N ALA A 16 5.13 6.84 -24.95
CA ALA A 16 5.35 6.67 -26.37
C ALA A 16 5.59 7.99 -27.13
N LEU A 17 5.32 9.15 -26.52
CA LEU A 17 5.56 10.45 -27.14
C LEU A 17 7.06 10.80 -27.10
N SER A 18 7.58 11.34 -28.21
CA SER A 18 8.98 11.76 -28.29
C SER A 18 9.25 12.99 -27.43
N ASP A 19 10.48 13.13 -26.91
CA ASP A 19 10.87 14.31 -26.12
C ASP A 19 10.58 15.63 -26.85
N PRO A 20 10.92 15.79 -28.14
CA PRO A 20 10.61 17.03 -28.86
C PRO A 20 9.11 17.36 -28.87
N LEU A 21 8.25 16.34 -28.96
CA LEU A 21 6.80 16.52 -28.99
C LEU A 21 6.26 16.88 -27.59
N LEU A 22 6.76 16.25 -26.53
CA LEU A 22 6.43 16.62 -25.14
C LEU A 22 6.90 18.05 -24.80
N PHE A 23 8.11 18.42 -25.20
CA PHE A 23 8.60 19.79 -25.05
C PHE A 23 7.73 20.79 -25.82
N ALA A 24 7.32 20.46 -27.05
CA ALA A 24 6.41 21.29 -27.82
C ALA A 24 5.03 21.41 -27.16
N LEU A 25 4.48 20.31 -26.63
CA LEU A 25 3.21 20.28 -25.90
C LEU A 25 3.23 21.22 -24.68
N PHE A 26 4.32 21.23 -23.93
CA PHE A 26 4.47 22.02 -22.69
C PHE A 26 5.07 23.42 -22.88
N SER A 27 5.48 23.79 -24.09
CA SER A 27 6.19 25.05 -24.35
C SER A 27 5.38 26.32 -24.03
N ASN A 28 4.05 26.23 -23.93
CA ASN A 28 3.14 27.34 -23.59
C ASN A 28 2.25 27.01 -22.38
N CYS A 29 2.72 26.14 -21.46
CA CYS A 29 2.06 25.93 -20.18
C CYS A 29 2.87 26.59 -19.06
N ASP A 30 2.20 27.01 -17.98
CA ASP A 30 2.85 27.63 -16.81
C ASP A 30 3.77 26.65 -16.04
N CYS A 31 3.91 25.40 -16.52
CA CYS A 31 4.75 24.33 -15.99
C CYS A 31 4.45 23.94 -14.54
N ILE A 32 3.36 24.44 -13.96
CA ILE A 32 2.86 24.13 -12.62
C ILE A 32 1.52 23.41 -12.81
N PRO A 33 1.40 22.13 -12.40
CA PRO A 33 0.13 21.43 -12.47
C PRO A 33 -0.90 21.96 -11.47
N ASP A 34 -2.14 22.12 -11.92
CA ASP A 34 -3.27 22.51 -11.06
C ASP A 34 -3.78 21.30 -10.27
N ARG A 35 -3.78 21.39 -8.93
CA ARG A 35 -4.42 20.40 -8.05
C ARG A 35 -5.90 20.73 -7.87
N VAL A 36 -6.76 19.76 -8.15
CA VAL A 36 -8.22 19.90 -8.07
C VAL A 36 -8.80 18.80 -7.18
N GLY A 37 -9.58 19.20 -6.19
CA GLY A 37 -10.23 18.29 -5.24
C GLY A 37 -11.32 17.41 -5.88
N ARG A 38 -11.66 16.32 -5.18
CA ARG A 38 -12.79 15.45 -5.57
C ARG A 38 -14.12 16.22 -5.49
N GLY A 39 -15.00 15.97 -6.46
CA GLY A 39 -16.32 16.59 -6.58
C GLY A 39 -16.33 17.93 -7.30
N VAL A 40 -15.16 18.48 -7.67
CA VAL A 40 -15.08 19.76 -8.38
C VAL A 40 -15.42 19.57 -9.86
N VAL A 41 -16.34 20.39 -10.38
CA VAL A 41 -16.65 20.48 -11.80
C VAL A 41 -15.60 21.35 -12.49
N LEU A 42 -14.88 20.77 -13.46
CA LEU A 42 -13.82 21.47 -14.22
C LEU A 42 -14.40 22.49 -15.20
N PHE A 43 -15.49 22.10 -15.86
CA PHE A 43 -16.28 22.93 -16.76
C PHE A 43 -17.65 22.28 -16.96
N ASN A 44 -18.66 23.10 -17.28
CA ASN A 44 -19.98 22.65 -17.64
C ASN A 44 -20.16 22.63 -19.15
N LYS A 45 -21.08 21.76 -19.62
CA LYS A 45 -21.59 21.81 -20.99
C LYS A 45 -22.02 23.24 -21.35
N GLY A 46 -21.48 23.76 -22.44
CA GLY A 46 -21.74 25.12 -22.93
C GLY A 46 -20.73 26.18 -22.48
N ASP A 47 -19.83 25.88 -21.53
CA ASP A 47 -18.74 26.79 -21.17
C ASP A 47 -17.76 26.96 -22.36
N ARG A 48 -17.10 28.13 -22.46
CA ARG A 48 -16.18 28.41 -23.57
C ARG A 48 -14.91 27.55 -23.48
N THR A 49 -14.50 26.98 -24.62
CA THR A 49 -13.28 26.18 -24.72
C THR A 49 -12.06 27.09 -24.66
N SER A 50 -11.30 26.97 -23.57
CA SER A 50 -10.10 27.79 -23.33
C SER A 50 -8.83 26.96 -23.28
N HIS A 51 -8.94 25.68 -22.90
CA HIS A 51 -7.82 24.81 -22.65
C HIS A 51 -8.09 23.38 -23.12
N TRP A 52 -7.01 22.70 -23.48
CA TRP A 52 -6.86 21.26 -23.43
C TRP A 52 -6.30 20.86 -22.07
N TYR A 53 -6.69 19.69 -21.59
CA TYR A 53 -6.37 19.20 -20.25
C TYR A 53 -5.55 17.92 -20.35
N LEU A 54 -4.35 17.94 -19.78
CA LEU A 54 -3.56 16.74 -19.57
C LEU A 54 -3.68 16.31 -18.11
N LEU A 55 -4.28 15.15 -17.86
CA LEU A 55 -4.43 14.59 -16.52
C LEU A 55 -3.14 13.88 -16.10
N LEU A 56 -2.42 14.43 -15.12
CA LEU A 56 -1.17 13.84 -14.60
C LEU A 56 -1.41 12.78 -13.51
N ALA A 57 -2.46 12.95 -12.71
CA ALA A 57 -2.86 12.05 -11.63
C ALA A 57 -4.36 12.25 -11.34
N GLY A 58 -5.04 11.24 -10.78
CA GLY A 58 -6.46 11.31 -10.43
C GLY A 58 -7.40 10.72 -11.50
N GLU A 59 -8.70 11.04 -11.37
CA GLU A 59 -9.74 10.55 -12.27
C GLU A 59 -10.79 11.65 -12.51
N VAL A 60 -11.23 11.76 -13.77
CA VAL A 60 -12.26 12.71 -14.21
C VAL A 60 -13.36 11.97 -14.94
N GLN A 61 -14.61 12.25 -14.58
CA GLN A 61 -15.76 11.74 -15.30
C GLN A 61 -16.34 12.82 -16.21
N LEU A 62 -16.48 12.50 -17.50
CA LEU A 62 -17.25 13.28 -18.46
C LEU A 62 -18.72 12.85 -18.40
N PHE A 63 -19.66 13.79 -18.41
CA PHE A 63 -21.09 13.50 -18.31
C PHE A 63 -21.95 14.54 -19.02
N LEU A 64 -23.18 14.15 -19.37
CA LEU A 64 -24.23 15.08 -19.80
C LEU A 64 -25.14 15.42 -18.62
N PRO A 65 -25.36 16.70 -18.32
CA PRO A 65 -26.29 17.11 -17.27
C PRO A 65 -27.72 16.72 -17.65
N GLY A 66 -28.51 16.29 -16.66
CA GLY A 66 -29.91 15.92 -16.85
C GLY A 66 -30.77 17.08 -17.35
N TYR A 67 -31.74 16.79 -18.22
CA TYR A 67 -32.59 17.80 -18.88
C TYR A 67 -33.55 18.55 -17.95
N TYR A 68 -33.84 17.98 -16.77
CA TYR A 68 -34.74 18.59 -15.78
C TYR A 68 -34.16 18.48 -14.35
N PRO A 69 -34.50 19.41 -13.43
CA PRO A 69 -34.11 19.32 -12.03
C PRO A 69 -34.60 17.99 -11.42
N GLY A 70 -33.67 17.13 -11.01
CA GLY A 70 -33.95 15.79 -10.48
C GLY A 70 -33.74 14.62 -11.46
N SER A 71 -33.38 14.88 -12.72
CA SER A 71 -32.95 13.82 -13.65
C SER A 71 -31.45 13.49 -13.46
N GLU A 72 -31.12 12.20 -13.40
CA GLU A 72 -29.75 11.72 -13.23
C GLU A 72 -28.86 12.17 -14.41
N SER A 73 -27.65 12.61 -14.10
CA SER A 73 -26.62 12.91 -15.10
C SER A 73 -26.19 11.63 -15.82
N LEU A 74 -26.11 11.67 -17.15
CA LEU A 74 -25.64 10.53 -17.94
C LEU A 74 -24.10 10.53 -18.01
N PRO A 75 -23.40 9.57 -17.39
CA PRO A 75 -21.95 9.47 -17.51
C PRO A 75 -21.56 9.02 -18.93
N LEU A 76 -20.59 9.70 -19.54
CA LEU A 76 -20.06 9.39 -20.87
C LEU A 76 -18.82 8.50 -20.77
N CYS A 77 -17.80 8.93 -20.02
CA CYS A 77 -16.59 8.14 -19.78
C CYS A 77 -15.86 8.59 -18.52
N SER A 78 -15.03 7.71 -17.95
CA SER A 78 -14.03 8.07 -16.95
C SER A 78 -12.64 8.13 -17.59
N LEU A 79 -11.94 9.24 -17.36
CA LEU A 79 -10.59 9.50 -17.81
C LEU A 79 -9.62 9.34 -16.64
N SER A 80 -8.52 8.62 -16.89
CA SER A 80 -7.47 8.36 -15.89
C SER A 80 -6.15 9.05 -16.24
N ALA A 81 -5.20 9.04 -15.30
CA ALA A 81 -3.88 9.65 -15.48
C ALA A 81 -3.21 9.24 -16.81
N GLY A 82 -2.81 10.24 -17.59
CA GLY A 82 -2.25 10.10 -18.94
C GLY A 82 -3.21 10.55 -20.05
N SER A 83 -4.47 10.77 -19.72
CA SER A 83 -5.47 11.27 -20.68
C SER A 83 -5.22 12.73 -21.04
N LEU A 84 -5.16 13.02 -22.34
CA LEU A 84 -5.10 14.37 -22.89
C LEU A 84 -6.43 14.66 -23.59
N PHE A 85 -7.25 15.56 -23.08
CA PHE A 85 -8.63 15.73 -23.53
C PHE A 85 -9.03 17.18 -23.74
N GLY A 86 -9.95 17.42 -24.68
CA GLY A 86 -10.33 18.76 -25.12
C GLY A 86 -11.30 18.73 -26.31
N GLU A 87 -11.59 19.91 -26.86
CA GLU A 87 -12.34 20.06 -28.11
C GLU A 87 -11.37 20.43 -29.23
N LEU A 88 -11.60 20.00 -30.48
CA LEU A 88 -10.77 20.41 -31.62
C LEU A 88 -11.38 21.59 -32.39
N ASP A 89 -12.68 21.51 -32.69
CA ASP A 89 -13.32 22.39 -33.68
C ASP A 89 -14.46 23.25 -33.11
N ILE A 90 -14.87 23.02 -31.85
CA ILE A 90 -15.99 23.73 -31.21
C ILE A 90 -15.50 24.74 -30.17
N ASP A 91 -16.17 25.90 -30.11
CA ASP A 91 -15.86 27.03 -29.21
C ASP A 91 -16.47 26.90 -27.80
N ARG A 92 -17.23 25.82 -27.56
CA ARG A 92 -17.91 25.49 -26.31
C ARG A 92 -17.84 24.00 -26.01
N HIS A 93 -17.69 23.67 -24.73
CA HIS A 93 -17.63 22.29 -24.26
C HIS A 93 -18.93 21.56 -24.55
N CYS A 94 -18.83 20.39 -25.16
CA CYS A 94 -19.97 19.60 -25.60
C CYS A 94 -20.61 18.82 -24.43
N CYS A 95 -19.81 18.49 -23.40
CA CYS A 95 -20.21 17.83 -22.16
C CYS A 95 -19.65 18.55 -20.91
N SER A 96 -20.07 18.12 -19.72
CA SER A 96 -19.51 18.57 -18.44
C SER A 96 -18.43 17.59 -17.96
N ALA A 97 -17.50 18.08 -17.14
CA ALA A 97 -16.43 17.27 -16.55
C ALA A 97 -16.36 17.47 -15.04
N VAL A 98 -16.36 16.38 -14.26
CA VAL A 98 -16.23 16.40 -12.79
C VAL A 98 -15.06 15.53 -12.33
N VAL A 99 -14.29 16.02 -11.36
CA VAL A 99 -13.20 15.27 -10.74
C VAL A 99 -13.77 14.22 -9.78
N THR A 100 -13.65 12.94 -10.09
CA THR A 100 -14.18 11.84 -9.25
C THR A 100 -13.17 11.36 -8.21
N ARG A 101 -11.88 11.57 -8.47
CA ARG A 101 -10.75 11.37 -7.55
C ARG A 101 -9.80 12.56 -7.69
N GLN A 102 -9.30 13.09 -6.58
CA GLN A 102 -8.39 14.25 -6.55
C GLN A 102 -7.37 14.18 -7.69
N ALA A 103 -7.32 15.23 -8.50
CA ALA A 103 -6.66 15.21 -9.79
C ALA A 103 -5.64 16.35 -9.95
N GLU A 104 -4.57 16.09 -10.69
CA GLU A 104 -3.58 17.08 -11.11
C GLU A 104 -3.62 17.26 -12.62
N PHE A 105 -3.70 18.51 -13.09
CA PHE A 105 -3.81 18.83 -14.52
C PHE A 105 -2.69 19.74 -15.01
N VAL A 106 -2.28 19.54 -16.25
CA VAL A 106 -1.62 20.60 -17.03
C VAL A 106 -2.63 21.15 -18.02
N ARG A 107 -2.91 22.45 -17.93
CA ARG A 107 -3.75 23.16 -18.89
C ARG A 107 -2.89 23.66 -20.04
N ILE A 108 -3.29 23.33 -21.25
CA ILE A 108 -2.62 23.72 -22.50
C ILE A 108 -3.57 24.63 -23.25
N SER A 109 -3.12 25.82 -23.65
CA SER A 109 -3.99 26.75 -24.39
C SER A 109 -4.61 26.08 -25.63
N GLN A 110 -5.92 26.22 -25.81
CA GLN A 110 -6.67 25.68 -26.95
C GLN A 110 -6.00 25.97 -28.29
N ARG A 111 -5.61 27.23 -28.51
CA ARG A 111 -4.95 27.68 -29.75
C ARG A 111 -3.58 27.04 -29.95
N HIS A 112 -2.81 26.87 -28.87
CA HIS A 112 -1.50 26.21 -28.93
C HIS A 112 -1.64 24.74 -29.27
N PHE A 113 -2.57 24.06 -28.61
CA PHE A 113 -2.82 22.65 -28.83
C PHE A 113 -3.29 22.35 -30.25
N VAL A 114 -4.29 23.08 -30.76
CA VAL A 114 -4.82 22.90 -32.11
C VAL A 114 -3.74 23.15 -33.18
N ASN A 115 -2.87 24.15 -32.99
CA ASN A 115 -1.73 24.38 -33.89
C ASN A 115 -0.72 23.22 -33.89
N LEU A 116 -0.44 22.66 -32.70
CA LEU A 116 0.46 21.51 -32.56
C LEU A 116 -0.15 20.25 -33.18
N TYR A 117 -1.44 20.03 -32.93
CA TYR A 117 -2.21 18.92 -33.48
C TYR A 117 -2.23 18.98 -35.02
N ASN A 118 -2.52 20.13 -35.62
CA ASN A 118 -2.47 20.30 -37.09
C ASN A 118 -1.11 19.98 -37.72
N LYS A 119 -0.02 20.07 -36.94
CA LYS A 119 1.34 19.78 -37.39
C LYS A 119 1.79 18.34 -37.12
N HIS A 120 1.21 17.69 -36.11
CA HIS A 120 1.64 16.39 -35.59
C HIS A 120 0.46 15.41 -35.36
N ALA A 121 -0.62 15.53 -36.11
CA ALA A 121 -1.87 14.79 -35.93
C ALA A 121 -1.64 13.27 -35.86
N ASP A 122 -0.86 12.72 -36.80
CA ASP A 122 -0.55 11.29 -36.88
C ASP A 122 0.12 10.73 -35.61
N HIS A 123 0.82 11.58 -34.85
CA HIS A 123 1.52 11.20 -33.62
C HIS A 123 0.73 11.50 -32.34
N LEU A 124 -0.26 12.39 -32.39
CA LEU A 124 -1.07 12.79 -31.24
C LEU A 124 -2.44 12.11 -31.20
N GLN A 125 -2.97 11.69 -32.36
CA GLN A 125 -4.34 11.18 -32.49
C GLN A 125 -4.65 10.02 -31.53
N SER A 126 -3.70 9.11 -31.33
CA SER A 126 -3.88 7.93 -30.46
C SER A 126 -3.81 8.25 -28.96
N PHE A 127 -3.47 9.48 -28.58
CA PHE A 127 -3.26 9.87 -27.19
C PHE A 127 -4.25 10.93 -26.71
N ILE A 128 -5.16 11.37 -27.58
CA ILE A 128 -6.10 12.45 -27.30
C ILE A 128 -7.53 11.93 -27.20
N VAL A 129 -8.32 12.55 -26.34
CA VAL A 129 -9.77 12.36 -26.26
C VAL A 129 -10.44 13.65 -26.73
N VAL A 130 -11.03 13.58 -27.92
CA VAL A 130 -11.77 14.68 -28.53
C VAL A 130 -13.22 14.57 -28.06
N MET A 131 -13.66 15.50 -27.20
CA MET A 131 -14.96 15.37 -26.52
C MET A 131 -16.15 15.49 -27.49
N GLN A 132 -16.09 16.39 -28.48
CA GLN A 132 -17.09 16.53 -29.54
C GLN A 132 -17.39 15.22 -30.27
N ASP A 133 -16.38 14.37 -30.48
CA ASP A 133 -16.53 13.11 -31.21
C ASP A 133 -17.40 12.11 -30.42
N MET A 134 -17.43 12.25 -29.10
CA MET A 134 -18.26 11.45 -28.19
C MET A 134 -19.76 11.78 -28.30
N LEU A 135 -20.12 12.94 -28.83
CA LEU A 135 -21.51 13.40 -28.96
C LEU A 135 -22.05 13.40 -30.37
N SER A 136 -21.18 13.29 -31.39
CA SER A 136 -21.59 13.01 -32.79
C SER A 136 -22.33 11.68 -32.97
N GLU A 137 -22.45 10.90 -31.89
CA GLU A 137 -23.38 9.79 -31.74
C GLU A 137 -24.74 10.24 -31.13
N GLU A 138 -25.47 11.18 -31.74
CA GLU A 138 -26.77 11.55 -31.18
C GLU A 138 -27.83 10.45 -31.37
N HIS A 139 -28.17 9.84 -30.24
CA HIS A 139 -29.53 9.61 -29.78
C HIS A 139 -30.63 10.25 -30.64
N SER A 140 -31.37 9.41 -31.35
CA SER A 140 -32.68 9.75 -31.91
C SER A 140 -33.61 10.26 -30.81
N ILE A 141 -33.93 11.54 -30.85
CA ILE A 141 -35.05 12.15 -30.12
C ILE A 141 -36.33 11.36 -30.47
N PRO A 142 -37.09 10.84 -29.49
CA PRO A 142 -38.37 10.19 -29.79
C PRO A 142 -39.34 11.14 -30.49
N SER A 143 -39.93 10.68 -31.59
CA SER A 143 -40.75 11.43 -32.56
C SER A 143 -42.12 11.92 -32.04
N HIS A 144 -42.31 12.12 -30.74
CA HIS A 144 -43.56 12.59 -30.14
C HIS A 144 -43.52 14.04 -29.62
N LEU A 145 -42.45 14.81 -29.86
CA LEU A 145 -42.33 16.20 -29.40
C LEU A 145 -42.28 17.27 -30.52
N ILE A 146 -42.58 16.92 -31.78
CA ILE A 146 -42.72 17.92 -32.85
C ILE A 146 -44.17 18.41 -32.89
N ALA A 147 -44.44 19.52 -32.21
CA ALA A 147 -45.62 20.35 -32.45
C ALA A 147 -45.17 21.76 -32.85
N THR A 148 -45.11 21.95 -34.18
CA THR A 148 -45.39 23.18 -34.95
C THR A 148 -45.06 24.54 -34.33
N ARG A 149 -44.07 25.22 -34.92
CA ARG A 149 -44.12 26.68 -35.08
C ARG A 149 -43.80 27.03 -36.52
N SER A 150 -44.81 27.50 -37.25
CA SER A 150 -44.66 28.24 -38.49
C SER A 150 -44.69 29.74 -38.21
N ASP A 151 -43.83 30.42 -38.96
CA ASP A 151 -43.94 31.79 -39.46
C ASP A 151 -43.41 32.99 -38.65
N ALA A 152 -42.45 33.64 -39.33
CA ALA A 152 -42.16 35.08 -39.45
C ALA A 152 -41.70 35.83 -38.19
N GLY A 153 -40.73 36.75 -38.22
CA GLY A 153 -40.01 37.42 -39.29
C GLY A 153 -39.02 38.41 -38.65
N ALA A 154 -38.14 38.96 -39.48
CA ALA A 154 -36.96 39.77 -39.14
C ALA A 154 -37.20 41.05 -38.30
N ILE A 155 -36.12 41.55 -37.66
CA ILE A 155 -35.54 42.92 -37.76
C ILE A 155 -34.72 43.28 -36.48
N HIS A 156 -33.44 43.64 -36.68
CA HIS A 156 -32.51 44.36 -35.77
C HIS A 156 -32.89 45.86 -35.60
N PRO A 157 -32.22 46.73 -34.81
CA PRO A 157 -31.30 46.58 -33.65
C PRO A 157 -31.61 47.56 -32.46
N MET A 158 -30.88 47.39 -31.33
CA MET A 158 -30.36 48.32 -30.28
C MET A 158 -30.92 49.78 -30.17
N PRO A 159 -30.91 50.52 -29.00
CA PRO A 159 -29.84 50.49 -27.98
C PRO A 159 -30.18 50.92 -26.50
N ASN A 160 -29.16 50.79 -25.64
CA ASN A 160 -28.69 51.70 -24.56
C ASN A 160 -29.52 52.21 -23.35
N GLU A 161 -28.74 52.44 -22.28
CA GLU A 161 -28.97 53.22 -21.04
C GLU A 161 -29.82 52.54 -19.95
N GLY A 162 -29.47 52.53 -18.66
CA GLY A 162 -28.39 53.18 -17.92
C GLY A 162 -28.82 53.35 -16.45
N VAL A 163 -27.91 53.03 -15.53
CA VAL A 163 -27.65 53.78 -14.28
C VAL A 163 -28.63 53.70 -13.08
N ASN A 164 -28.08 53.22 -11.95
CA ASN A 164 -28.32 53.50 -10.50
C ASN A 164 -29.75 53.39 -9.93
N GLY A 165 -30.04 52.95 -8.69
CA GLY A 165 -29.26 52.61 -7.51
C GLY A 165 -30.12 52.88 -6.25
N ILE A 166 -29.95 52.05 -5.21
CA ILE A 166 -29.98 52.40 -3.76
C ILE A 166 -31.32 52.37 -2.93
N HIS A 167 -31.20 51.69 -1.75
CA HIS A 167 -31.97 51.73 -0.46
C HIS A 167 -33.42 51.19 -0.41
N SER A 168 -33.97 50.56 0.64
CA SER A 168 -33.54 49.84 1.86
C SER A 168 -34.83 49.34 2.62
N SER A 169 -34.71 48.26 3.40
CA SER A 169 -35.45 47.87 4.64
C SER A 169 -36.90 47.28 4.66
N VAL A 170 -37.00 45.96 4.93
CA VAL A 170 -37.67 45.19 6.06
C VAL A 170 -39.18 45.43 6.38
N PRO A 171 -40.08 44.43 6.75
CA PRO A 171 -39.92 43.25 7.66
C PRO A 171 -40.53 41.87 7.27
N GLY A 172 -40.11 40.80 7.99
CA GLY A 172 -40.42 39.35 7.83
C GLY A 172 -41.82 38.85 8.24
N PRO A 173 -42.07 37.54 8.53
CA PRO A 173 -41.30 36.74 9.51
C PRO A 173 -41.13 35.20 9.28
N SER A 174 -40.04 34.67 9.86
CA SER A 174 -39.84 33.42 10.64
C SER A 174 -40.48 32.06 10.26
N TYR A 175 -39.65 31.04 9.96
CA TYR A 175 -39.25 29.87 10.81
C TYR A 175 -38.56 28.77 9.95
N PRO A 176 -37.79 27.84 10.56
CA PRO A 176 -36.33 27.67 10.41
C PRO A 176 -35.89 26.72 9.27
N PRO A 177 -34.63 26.79 8.78
CA PRO A 177 -34.02 25.68 8.07
C PRO A 177 -33.11 24.85 8.98
N GLU A 178 -33.13 23.56 8.67
CA GLU A 178 -32.32 22.47 9.20
C GLU A 178 -30.82 22.70 8.96
N TYR A 179 -30.03 22.05 9.81
CA TYR A 179 -28.58 22.09 9.86
C TYR A 179 -27.94 21.72 8.51
N HIS A 180 -27.13 22.64 7.98
CA HIS A 180 -26.23 22.38 6.86
C HIS A 180 -25.01 21.57 7.33
N ASP A 181 -24.73 20.49 6.60
CA ASP A 181 -23.43 19.81 6.56
C ASP A 181 -22.31 20.82 6.29
N GLY A 182 -21.43 20.98 7.27
CA GLY A 182 -20.16 21.67 7.11
C GLY A 182 -19.17 20.81 6.31
N PRO A 183 -18.26 21.42 5.54
CA PRO A 183 -17.28 20.69 4.74
C PRO A 183 -16.31 19.93 5.66
N THR A 184 -16.34 18.61 5.55
CA THR A 184 -15.32 17.70 6.09
C THR A 184 -13.95 18.08 5.51
N THR A 185 -13.07 18.62 6.34
CA THR A 185 -11.70 18.97 5.99
C THR A 185 -10.83 17.72 5.95
N SER A 186 -10.39 17.36 4.74
CA SER A 186 -9.28 16.42 4.52
C SER A 186 -8.02 17.02 5.10
N PHE A 187 -7.56 16.46 6.22
CA PHE A 187 -6.25 16.77 6.76
C PHE A 187 -5.16 16.25 5.82
N ASP A 188 -4.24 17.15 5.45
CA ASP A 188 -3.24 16.91 4.44
C ASP A 188 -2.17 15.96 5.00
N MET A 189 -2.35 14.67 4.70
CA MET A 189 -1.31 13.65 4.86
C MET A 189 0.00 14.08 4.18
N SER A 190 0.02 15.11 3.32
CA SER A 190 1.17 15.65 2.58
C SER A 190 2.43 15.98 3.36
N THR A 191 2.51 15.96 4.69
CA THR A 191 3.80 16.15 5.39
C THR A 191 4.48 14.81 5.69
N MET A 192 3.71 13.81 6.11
CA MET A 192 4.16 12.42 6.12
C MET A 192 4.12 11.79 4.74
N GLN A 193 3.25 12.25 3.84
CA GLN A 193 3.33 12.04 2.40
C GLN A 193 4.43 12.87 1.81
N ASN A 194 4.85 14.06 2.24
CA ASN A 194 6.05 14.69 1.64
C ASN A 194 7.32 14.06 2.18
N GLU A 195 7.31 13.32 3.29
CA GLU A 195 8.48 12.57 3.75
C GLU A 195 8.46 11.10 3.30
N LEU A 196 7.29 10.45 3.22
CA LEU A 196 7.09 9.17 2.52
C LEU A 196 6.98 9.33 1.02
N GLU A 197 6.72 10.51 0.45
CA GLU A 197 6.78 10.89 -0.98
C GLU A 197 8.03 11.72 -1.24
N GLN A 198 8.81 12.24 -0.30
CA GLN A 198 10.23 12.50 -0.59
C GLN A 198 11.00 11.17 -0.52
N ALA A 199 10.60 10.22 0.32
CA ALA A 199 11.02 8.84 0.21
C ALA A 199 10.42 8.16 -1.03
N ASN A 200 9.13 8.30 -1.35
CA ASN A 200 8.47 7.64 -2.50
C ASN A 200 8.65 8.40 -3.82
N GLN A 201 8.98 9.70 -3.85
CA GLN A 201 9.44 10.39 -5.07
C GLN A 201 10.96 10.27 -5.23
N GLN A 202 11.71 9.88 -4.19
CA GLN A 202 13.02 9.23 -4.37
C GLN A 202 12.89 7.77 -4.81
N TYR A 203 11.83 7.05 -4.42
CA TYR A 203 11.57 5.67 -4.87
C TYR A 203 10.79 5.54 -6.18
N ASP A 204 10.22 6.63 -6.69
CA ASP A 204 9.65 6.71 -8.04
C ASP A 204 10.56 7.52 -8.99
N GLN A 205 11.68 8.06 -8.49
CA GLN A 205 12.87 8.38 -9.29
C GLN A 205 13.66 7.10 -9.59
N GLY A 206 13.02 6.18 -10.31
CA GLY A 206 13.58 4.91 -10.75
C GLY A 206 13.63 3.88 -9.62
N SER A 207 13.40 2.59 -9.86
CA SER A 207 14.17 1.85 -10.86
C SER A 207 15.53 2.52 -11.19
N ILE A 208 16.29 2.95 -10.17
CA ILE A 208 17.75 3.00 -10.26
C ILE A 208 18.31 1.70 -9.65
N ILE A 209 17.66 0.59 -9.99
CA ILE A 209 18.40 -0.36 -10.79
C ILE A 209 18.04 -0.04 -12.25
N GLU A 210 18.56 1.07 -12.79
CA GLU A 210 19.18 0.93 -14.11
C GLU A 210 20.31 -0.04 -13.81
N PHE A 211 19.97 -1.32 -13.93
CA PHE A 211 20.99 -2.26 -14.34
C PHE A 211 21.56 -1.54 -15.55
N ASN A 212 22.87 -1.33 -15.57
CA ASN A 212 23.59 -1.25 -16.83
C ASN A 212 23.48 -2.60 -17.58
N ASN A 213 22.28 -3.18 -17.63
CA ASN A 213 21.89 -4.26 -18.49
C ASN A 213 21.01 -3.58 -19.53
N SER A 214 21.67 -3.10 -20.57
CA SER A 214 21.15 -2.90 -21.92
C SER A 214 20.60 -4.21 -22.53
N ILE A 215 20.00 -5.08 -21.71
CA ILE A 215 19.60 -6.44 -22.03
C ILE A 215 18.09 -6.51 -21.80
N SER A 216 17.33 -6.75 -22.86
CA SER A 216 15.87 -6.96 -22.79
C SER A 216 15.51 -8.13 -21.87
N PHE A 217 14.29 -8.14 -21.31
CA PHE A 217 13.78 -9.25 -20.47
C PHE A 217 14.04 -10.61 -21.11
N GLU A 218 13.78 -10.71 -22.41
CA GLU A 218 14.00 -11.90 -23.22
C GLU A 218 15.48 -12.28 -23.32
N ALA A 219 16.36 -11.29 -23.48
CA ALA A 219 17.80 -11.52 -23.52
C ALA A 219 18.36 -11.97 -22.16
N ARG A 220 17.78 -11.52 -21.05
CA ARG A 220 18.14 -11.99 -19.70
C ARG A 220 17.70 -13.44 -19.45
N ILE A 221 16.53 -13.84 -19.96
CA ILE A 221 16.09 -15.25 -19.92
C ILE A 221 17.04 -16.13 -20.74
N ARG A 222 17.46 -15.67 -21.93
CA ARG A 222 18.45 -16.40 -22.75
C ARG A 222 19.81 -16.52 -22.05
N GLU A 223 20.28 -15.45 -21.42
CA GLU A 223 21.53 -15.45 -20.64
C GLU A 223 21.48 -16.50 -19.50
N VAL A 224 20.40 -16.48 -18.72
CA VAL A 224 20.21 -17.42 -17.61
C VAL A 224 20.07 -18.86 -18.11
N GLY A 225 19.34 -19.09 -19.20
CA GLY A 225 19.25 -20.41 -19.83
C GLY A 225 20.60 -20.92 -20.33
N ALA A 226 21.43 -20.06 -20.93
CA ALA A 226 22.77 -20.41 -21.38
C ALA A 226 23.68 -20.77 -20.19
N LEU A 227 23.57 -20.05 -19.07
CA LEU A 227 24.31 -20.33 -17.85
C LEU A 227 23.95 -21.71 -17.28
N LEU A 228 22.66 -22.03 -17.19
CA LEU A 228 22.18 -23.33 -16.72
C LEU A 228 22.59 -24.47 -17.68
N LYS A 229 22.50 -24.26 -19.00
CA LYS A 229 22.96 -25.23 -20.01
C LYS A 229 24.44 -25.55 -19.82
N HIS A 230 25.29 -24.52 -19.67
CA HIS A 230 26.72 -24.71 -19.48
C HIS A 230 27.04 -25.44 -18.17
N THR A 231 26.38 -25.07 -17.07
CA THR A 231 26.56 -25.73 -15.77
C THR A 231 26.13 -27.18 -15.80
N MET A 232 25.02 -27.51 -16.47
CA MET A 232 24.57 -28.90 -16.60
C MET A 232 25.55 -29.73 -17.44
N LEU A 233 26.04 -29.19 -18.56
CA LEU A 233 27.03 -29.87 -19.41
C LEU A 233 28.36 -30.13 -18.70
N THR A 234 28.77 -29.26 -17.77
CA THR A 234 30.05 -29.36 -17.05
C THR A 234 29.94 -30.18 -15.76
N GLN A 235 28.88 -29.98 -14.97
CA GLN A 235 28.74 -30.57 -13.63
C GLN A 235 27.88 -31.83 -13.61
N ALA A 236 26.95 -31.99 -14.58
CA ALA A 236 26.02 -33.12 -14.62
C ALA A 236 25.83 -33.68 -16.05
N PRO A 237 26.90 -34.01 -16.80
CA PRO A 237 26.78 -34.50 -18.18
C PRO A 237 26.00 -35.81 -18.29
N HIS A 238 25.94 -36.60 -17.22
CA HIS A 238 25.21 -37.87 -17.16
C HIS A 238 23.68 -37.72 -17.32
N LEU A 239 23.13 -36.52 -17.09
CA LEU A 239 21.70 -36.24 -17.26
C LEU A 239 21.29 -36.16 -18.74
N ILE A 240 22.23 -35.77 -19.61
CA ILE A 240 22.06 -35.60 -21.05
C ILE A 240 22.57 -36.87 -21.74
N ARG A 241 21.65 -37.73 -22.18
CA ARG A 241 21.99 -39.03 -22.79
C ARG A 241 20.94 -39.49 -23.77
N GLU A 242 21.29 -40.50 -24.57
CA GLU A 242 20.31 -41.18 -25.41
C GLU A 242 19.27 -41.92 -24.55
N ARG A 243 17.99 -41.72 -24.86
CA ARG A 243 16.87 -42.37 -24.17
C ARG A 243 15.91 -42.97 -25.18
N ILE A 244 15.45 -44.19 -24.90
CA ILE A 244 14.49 -44.89 -25.74
C ILE A 244 13.09 -44.68 -25.14
N ILE A 245 12.24 -43.95 -25.85
CA ILE A 245 10.85 -43.71 -25.47
C ILE A 245 9.96 -44.35 -26.54
N HIS A 246 9.01 -45.22 -26.15
CA HIS A 246 8.12 -45.91 -27.08
C HIS A 246 8.84 -46.58 -28.27
N LYS A 247 10.01 -47.20 -28.01
CA LYS A 247 10.88 -47.85 -29.02
C LYS A 247 11.56 -46.91 -30.02
N VAL A 248 11.52 -45.59 -29.81
CA VAL A 248 12.24 -44.59 -30.59
C VAL A 248 13.42 -44.06 -29.76
N PRO A 249 14.67 -44.15 -30.25
CA PRO A 249 15.82 -43.55 -29.58
C PRO A 249 15.84 -42.04 -29.82
N TYR A 250 15.98 -41.28 -28.74
CA TYR A 250 16.17 -39.83 -28.78
C TYR A 250 17.53 -39.49 -28.15
N THR A 251 18.39 -38.82 -28.91
CA THR A 251 19.72 -38.39 -28.46
C THR A 251 19.66 -37.06 -27.70
N ASP A 252 20.65 -36.83 -26.83
CA ASP A 252 20.83 -35.59 -26.05
C ASP A 252 19.61 -35.21 -25.18
N CYS A 253 18.97 -36.23 -24.59
CA CYS A 253 17.75 -36.05 -23.82
C CYS A 253 17.99 -35.95 -22.33
N MET A 254 17.32 -34.97 -21.72
CA MET A 254 17.16 -34.80 -20.29
C MET A 254 15.78 -35.28 -19.87
N VAL A 255 15.62 -35.75 -18.63
CA VAL A 255 14.30 -36.16 -18.11
C VAL A 255 13.77 -35.13 -17.12
N GLY A 256 12.51 -34.75 -17.26
CA GLY A 256 11.85 -33.71 -16.45
C GLY A 256 12.08 -33.88 -14.95
N SER A 257 11.84 -35.08 -14.40
CA SER A 257 12.08 -35.34 -12.97
C SER A 257 13.53 -35.19 -12.55
N GLU A 258 14.47 -35.64 -13.38
CA GLU A 258 15.91 -35.50 -13.11
C GLU A 258 16.38 -34.05 -13.26
N MET A 259 15.76 -33.26 -14.15
CA MET A 259 16.02 -31.82 -14.30
C MET A 259 15.54 -31.03 -13.08
N VAL A 260 14.40 -31.41 -12.51
CA VAL A 260 13.88 -30.83 -11.26
C VAL A 260 14.82 -31.18 -10.10
N ASP A 261 15.20 -32.45 -9.96
CA ASP A 261 16.15 -32.91 -8.95
C ASP A 261 17.46 -32.13 -9.03
N TRP A 262 18.02 -32.01 -10.24
CA TRP A 262 19.26 -31.29 -10.46
C TRP A 262 19.17 -29.81 -10.11
N LEU A 263 18.12 -29.10 -10.52
CA LEU A 263 18.00 -27.67 -10.23
C LEU A 263 17.70 -27.43 -8.75
N LEU A 264 17.01 -28.36 -8.09
CA LEU A 264 16.80 -28.35 -6.65
C LEU A 264 18.12 -28.53 -5.90
N ASP A 265 18.91 -29.55 -6.22
CA ASP A 265 20.23 -29.79 -5.64
C ASP A 265 21.21 -28.64 -5.93
N LEU A 266 21.14 -28.08 -7.14
CA LEU A 266 21.91 -26.91 -7.53
C LEU A 266 21.51 -25.69 -6.69
N SER A 267 20.21 -25.45 -6.47
CA SER A 267 19.73 -24.34 -5.64
C SER A 267 20.19 -24.45 -4.17
N VAL A 268 20.22 -25.67 -3.62
CA VAL A 268 20.70 -25.96 -2.26
C VAL A 268 22.22 -25.79 -2.18
N SER A 269 22.96 -26.30 -3.17
CA SER A 269 24.42 -26.22 -3.19
C SER A 269 24.94 -24.80 -3.40
N ILE A 270 24.18 -23.93 -4.07
CA ILE A 270 24.58 -22.55 -4.36
C ILE A 270 24.36 -21.58 -3.18
N GLY A 271 23.49 -21.85 -2.20
CA GLY A 271 23.34 -20.92 -1.07
C GLY A 271 22.59 -21.42 0.17
N ALA A 272 23.04 -20.97 1.35
CA ALA A 272 22.32 -21.07 2.63
C ALA A 272 21.19 -20.02 2.79
N HIS A 273 20.98 -19.17 1.78
CA HIS A 273 20.06 -18.02 1.79
C HIS A 273 19.08 -18.01 0.60
N SER A 274 19.13 -19.02 -0.28
CA SER A 274 18.12 -19.17 -1.34
C SER A 274 16.82 -19.66 -0.70
N PRO A 275 15.62 -19.24 -1.17
CA PRO A 275 14.37 -19.86 -0.71
C PRO A 275 14.44 -21.37 -0.89
N ALA A 276 13.93 -22.13 0.07
CA ALA A 276 13.70 -23.56 -0.12
C ALA A 276 12.64 -23.68 -1.23
N LEU A 277 13.09 -23.92 -2.46
CA LEU A 277 12.22 -24.01 -3.62
C LEU A 277 11.55 -25.37 -3.60
N SER A 278 10.23 -25.41 -3.75
CA SER A 278 9.53 -26.69 -3.93
C SER A 278 9.75 -27.23 -5.35
N ARG A 279 9.57 -28.54 -5.55
CA ARG A 279 9.58 -29.14 -6.91
C ARG A 279 8.60 -28.43 -7.86
N PHE A 280 7.48 -28.00 -7.30
CA PHE A 280 6.45 -27.24 -7.99
C PHE A 280 6.97 -25.88 -8.49
N GLN A 281 7.68 -25.11 -7.64
CA GLN A 281 8.31 -23.85 -8.03
C GLN A 281 9.43 -24.05 -9.07
N ILE A 282 10.25 -25.09 -8.92
CA ILE A 282 11.30 -25.46 -9.89
C ILE A 282 10.70 -25.79 -11.26
N SER A 283 9.56 -26.48 -11.29
CA SER A 283 8.83 -26.77 -12.54
C SER A 283 8.45 -25.49 -13.28
N GLY A 284 8.16 -24.41 -12.55
CA GLY A 284 7.90 -23.09 -13.12
C GLY A 284 9.09 -22.41 -13.77
N MET A 285 10.25 -22.59 -13.16
CA MET A 285 11.52 -22.09 -13.71
C MET A 285 11.83 -22.80 -15.04
N TRP A 286 11.62 -24.11 -15.10
CA TRP A 286 11.76 -24.88 -16.34
C TRP A 286 10.70 -24.53 -17.38
N GLN A 287 9.45 -24.34 -16.96
CA GLN A 287 8.38 -23.86 -17.84
C GLN A 287 8.74 -22.51 -18.47
N THR A 288 9.37 -21.60 -17.73
CA THR A 288 9.85 -20.32 -18.26
C THR A 288 10.83 -20.53 -19.42
N LEU A 289 11.80 -21.45 -19.26
CA LEU A 289 12.77 -21.76 -20.31
C LEU A 289 12.13 -22.45 -21.52
N LEU A 290 11.10 -23.28 -21.29
CA LEU A 290 10.32 -23.94 -22.34
C LEU A 290 9.54 -22.92 -23.18
N GLU A 291 8.83 -21.99 -22.54
CA GLU A 291 8.05 -20.94 -23.22
C GLU A 291 8.91 -20.00 -24.07
N HIS A 292 10.19 -19.83 -23.72
CA HIS A 292 11.15 -19.00 -24.45
C HIS A 292 12.02 -19.79 -25.44
N ASN A 293 11.65 -21.04 -25.76
CA ASN A 293 12.33 -21.91 -26.72
C ASN A 293 13.82 -22.16 -26.41
N LEU A 294 14.21 -22.18 -25.14
CA LEU A 294 15.57 -22.54 -24.72
C LEU A 294 15.71 -24.05 -24.47
N ILE A 295 14.63 -24.67 -24.03
CA ILE A 295 14.44 -26.11 -24.02
C ILE A 295 13.20 -26.46 -24.84
N CYS A 296 13.12 -27.68 -25.35
CA CYS A 296 11.95 -28.19 -26.05
C CYS A 296 11.57 -29.58 -25.54
N HIS A 297 10.27 -29.86 -25.53
CA HIS A 297 9.77 -31.21 -25.32
C HIS A 297 10.02 -32.07 -26.56
N VAL A 298 10.48 -33.29 -26.37
CA VAL A 298 10.86 -34.18 -27.48
C VAL A 298 9.66 -34.54 -28.40
N THR A 299 8.43 -34.55 -27.87
CA THR A 299 7.20 -34.72 -28.67
C THR A 299 6.38 -33.43 -28.83
N SER A 300 6.99 -32.26 -28.62
CA SER A 300 6.37 -30.93 -28.81
C SER A 300 5.18 -30.61 -27.88
N GLU A 301 5.20 -31.08 -26.64
CA GLU A 301 4.25 -30.62 -25.62
C GLU A 301 4.65 -29.23 -25.11
N LEU A 302 3.65 -28.38 -24.82
CA LEU A 302 3.82 -26.97 -24.43
C LEU A 302 3.95 -26.77 -22.91
N GLN A 303 3.84 -27.83 -22.12
CA GLN A 303 3.87 -27.81 -20.67
C GLN A 303 5.05 -28.64 -20.15
N PHE A 304 5.78 -28.09 -19.20
CA PHE A 304 6.79 -28.81 -18.46
C PHE A 304 6.12 -29.72 -17.43
N VAL A 305 6.64 -30.94 -17.32
CA VAL A 305 6.10 -32.00 -16.46
C VAL A 305 7.24 -32.63 -15.67
N ASP A 306 7.14 -32.56 -14.34
CA ASP A 306 8.01 -33.25 -13.37
C ASP A 306 7.70 -34.76 -13.34
N LYS A 307 7.98 -35.45 -14.46
CA LYS A 307 7.81 -36.89 -14.66
C LYS A 307 8.93 -37.44 -15.54
N MET A 308 8.87 -38.74 -15.83
CA MET A 308 9.77 -39.45 -16.75
C MET A 308 9.51 -39.08 -18.22
N VAL A 309 9.64 -37.78 -18.52
CA VAL A 309 9.31 -37.13 -19.79
C VAL A 309 10.58 -36.47 -20.33
N CYS A 310 10.86 -36.57 -21.63
CA CYS A 310 12.14 -36.14 -22.19
C CYS A 310 12.09 -34.73 -22.81
N TYR A 311 13.14 -33.97 -22.51
CA TYR A 311 13.39 -32.61 -23.02
C TYR A 311 14.77 -32.53 -23.65
N ARG A 312 14.99 -31.53 -24.50
CA ARG A 312 16.29 -31.24 -25.12
C ARG A 312 16.57 -29.74 -25.06
N TRP A 313 17.84 -29.36 -24.92
CA TRP A 313 18.26 -27.97 -25.14
C TRP A 313 18.10 -27.61 -26.62
N VAL A 314 17.53 -26.45 -26.91
CA VAL A 314 17.47 -25.96 -28.29
C VAL A 314 18.83 -25.39 -28.65
N ASP A 315 19.48 -25.95 -29.67
CA ASP A 315 20.66 -25.35 -30.28
C ASP A 315 20.20 -24.23 -31.21
N SER A 316 19.98 -23.03 -30.66
CA SER A 316 20.17 -21.82 -31.47
C SER A 316 21.62 -21.82 -31.96
N ASP A 317 21.92 -21.15 -33.09
CA ASP A 317 23.22 -21.00 -33.78
C ASP A 317 24.40 -20.43 -32.94
N MET A 318 24.38 -20.64 -31.63
CA MET A 318 25.32 -20.27 -30.58
C MET A 318 26.52 -21.23 -30.51
N GLY A 319 26.97 -21.70 -31.66
CA GLY A 319 28.24 -22.40 -31.80
C GLY A 319 29.39 -21.41 -31.89
N LYS A 320 30.09 -21.19 -30.77
CA LYS A 320 31.48 -20.65 -30.70
C LYS A 320 31.75 -19.19 -31.12
N GLN A 321 30.84 -18.48 -31.80
CA GLN A 321 31.14 -17.13 -32.33
C GLN A 321 30.50 -15.95 -31.56
N SER A 322 29.32 -16.09 -30.94
CA SER A 322 28.61 -14.95 -30.30
C SER A 322 29.08 -14.59 -28.89
N TRP A 323 29.78 -15.48 -28.17
CA TRP A 323 30.30 -15.17 -26.83
C TRP A 323 31.35 -14.03 -26.85
N ARG A 324 32.07 -13.86 -27.97
CA ARG A 324 33.07 -12.80 -28.15
C ARG A 324 32.45 -11.42 -28.34
N ASP A 325 31.35 -11.34 -29.09
CA ASP A 325 30.73 -10.06 -29.43
C ASP A 325 29.86 -9.52 -28.28
N MET A 326 29.27 -10.41 -27.47
CA MET A 326 28.44 -10.04 -26.32
C MET A 326 29.26 -9.51 -25.12
N MET A 327 30.49 -10.00 -24.94
CA MET A 327 31.42 -9.49 -23.90
C MET A 327 32.11 -8.18 -24.30
N ASN A 328 32.31 -7.92 -25.60
CA ASN A 328 33.00 -6.73 -26.11
C ASN A 328 32.09 -5.47 -26.21
N GLY A 329 30.77 -5.62 -26.05
CA GLY A 329 29.79 -4.53 -26.14
C GLY A 329 29.46 -3.83 -24.81
N ILE A 330 30.14 -4.14 -23.71
CA ILE A 330 29.83 -3.65 -22.36
C ILE A 330 30.77 -2.48 -22.00
N PRO A 331 30.29 -1.22 -21.87
CA PRO A 331 31.12 -0.15 -21.32
C PRO A 331 31.19 -0.30 -19.79
N GLY A 332 32.37 -0.62 -19.26
CA GLY A 332 32.68 -0.45 -17.82
C GLY A 332 33.20 -1.67 -17.06
N ARG A 333 33.39 -2.82 -17.71
CA ARG A 333 34.23 -3.90 -17.16
C ARG A 333 35.35 -4.20 -18.15
N PHE A 334 36.58 -4.25 -17.64
CA PHE A 334 37.83 -4.57 -18.33
C PHE A 334 38.47 -3.44 -19.15
N THR A 335 39.37 -2.68 -18.51
CA THR A 335 40.45 -2.00 -19.21
C THR A 335 41.68 -2.91 -19.28
N HIS A 336 42.00 -3.29 -20.52
CA HIS A 336 43.28 -3.72 -21.08
C HIS A 336 43.96 -5.04 -20.67
N ASN A 337 44.22 -5.81 -21.75
CA ASN A 337 45.34 -6.74 -21.99
C ASN A 337 45.59 -7.83 -20.95
N ASP A 338 44.88 -8.95 -21.08
CA ASP A 338 45.47 -10.24 -20.74
C ASP A 338 44.91 -11.36 -21.64
N SER A 339 45.76 -11.87 -22.53
CA SER A 339 45.47 -12.94 -23.49
C SER A 339 45.46 -14.33 -22.82
N ARG A 340 44.77 -14.49 -21.68
CA ARG A 340 44.85 -15.71 -20.84
C ARG A 340 43.54 -16.29 -20.28
N LEU A 341 42.37 -15.94 -20.81
CA LEU A 341 41.09 -16.49 -20.34
C LEU A 341 40.46 -17.43 -21.38
N VAL A 342 40.87 -18.69 -21.32
CA VAL A 342 40.18 -19.86 -21.87
C VAL A 342 39.72 -20.66 -20.66
N GLU A 343 38.42 -21.02 -20.60
CA GLU A 343 37.80 -21.86 -19.55
C GLU A 343 37.66 -21.26 -18.14
N GLU A 344 36.76 -20.30 -17.93
CA GLU A 344 36.22 -20.06 -16.58
C GLU A 344 34.81 -20.67 -16.47
N THR A 345 34.67 -21.62 -15.55
CA THR A 345 33.38 -22.21 -15.18
C THR A 345 32.45 -21.13 -14.59
N PRO A 346 31.12 -21.20 -14.82
CA PRO A 346 30.15 -20.28 -14.23
C PRO A 346 30.39 -20.15 -12.73
N THR A 347 30.53 -18.92 -12.25
CA THR A 347 30.76 -18.74 -10.81
C THR A 347 29.49 -19.14 -10.05
N ARG A 348 29.66 -19.60 -8.82
CA ARG A 348 28.55 -19.93 -7.92
C ARG A 348 27.54 -18.78 -7.77
N GLU A 349 28.00 -17.53 -7.93
CA GLU A 349 27.18 -16.33 -7.80
C GLU A 349 26.37 -16.00 -9.05
N ASP A 350 26.95 -16.22 -10.24
CA ASP A 350 26.21 -16.10 -11.50
C ASP A 350 25.03 -17.08 -11.48
N LEU A 351 25.26 -18.30 -10.97
CA LEU A 351 24.22 -19.31 -10.81
C LEU A 351 23.19 -18.94 -9.74
N ALA A 352 23.61 -18.32 -8.63
CA ALA A 352 22.70 -17.82 -7.61
C ALA A 352 21.76 -16.74 -8.18
N GLY A 353 22.32 -15.79 -8.93
CA GLY A 353 21.56 -14.73 -9.60
C GLY A 353 20.60 -15.27 -10.65
N ALA A 354 21.01 -16.29 -11.41
CA ALA A 354 20.17 -17.00 -12.38
C ALA A 354 18.98 -17.71 -11.72
N VAL A 355 19.23 -18.49 -10.66
CA VAL A 355 18.17 -19.17 -9.90
C VAL A 355 17.21 -18.18 -9.25
N PHE A 356 17.74 -17.11 -8.64
CA PHE A 356 16.91 -16.06 -8.06
C PHE A 356 16.01 -15.40 -9.11
N PHE A 357 16.58 -14.99 -10.25
CA PHE A 357 15.80 -14.40 -11.34
C PHE A 357 14.72 -15.35 -11.86
N LEU A 358 15.04 -16.63 -12.11
CA LEU A 358 14.04 -17.61 -12.53
C LEU A 358 12.95 -17.83 -11.47
N SER A 359 13.28 -17.74 -10.17
CA SER A 359 12.29 -17.86 -9.10
C SER A 359 11.29 -16.70 -9.04
N THR A 360 11.64 -15.53 -9.59
CA THR A 360 10.72 -14.37 -9.64
C THR A 360 9.81 -14.40 -10.88
N VAL A 361 10.29 -14.93 -12.01
CA VAL A 361 9.50 -15.06 -13.26
C VAL A 361 8.73 -16.39 -13.36
N GLY A 362 9.23 -17.43 -12.69
CA GLY A 362 8.68 -18.79 -12.72
C GLY A 362 7.20 -18.92 -12.35
N PRO A 363 6.65 -18.20 -11.34
CA PRO A 363 5.25 -18.36 -10.97
C PRO A 363 4.26 -17.87 -12.05
N ASP A 364 4.63 -16.86 -12.84
CA ASP A 364 3.80 -16.40 -13.97
C ASP A 364 3.74 -17.45 -15.09
N ALA A 365 4.87 -18.12 -15.36
CA ALA A 365 4.91 -19.27 -16.24
C ALA A 365 4.11 -20.47 -15.70
N LEU A 366 4.18 -20.74 -14.38
CA LEU A 366 3.34 -21.76 -13.71
C LEU A 366 1.86 -21.43 -13.82
N PHE A 367 1.49 -20.18 -13.56
CA PHE A 367 0.12 -19.71 -13.65
C PHE A 367 -0.47 -20.01 -15.02
N ARG A 368 0.21 -19.59 -16.10
CA ARG A 368 -0.21 -19.92 -17.47
C ARG A 368 -0.25 -21.41 -17.75
N MET A 369 0.73 -22.17 -17.25
CA MET A 369 0.78 -23.62 -17.43
C MET A 369 -0.42 -24.32 -16.79
N ILE A 370 -0.79 -23.93 -15.56
CA ILE A 370 -1.93 -24.47 -14.82
C ILE A 370 -3.24 -24.09 -15.50
N LEU A 371 -3.38 -22.83 -15.95
CA LEU A 371 -4.62 -22.37 -16.57
C LEU A 371 -4.91 -23.01 -17.93
N ARG A 372 -3.90 -23.61 -18.58
CA ARG A 372 -4.09 -24.45 -19.78
C ARG A 372 -4.70 -25.82 -19.46
N LYS A 373 -4.74 -26.25 -18.19
CA LYS A 373 -5.49 -27.45 -17.76
C LYS A 373 -6.98 -27.14 -17.69
N LEU A 374 -7.80 -28.18 -17.90
CA LEU A 374 -9.23 -28.08 -17.63
C LEU A 374 -9.45 -27.78 -16.14
N PRO A 375 -10.47 -26.95 -15.79
CA PRO A 375 -10.85 -26.65 -14.41
C PRO A 375 -10.83 -27.84 -13.44
N GLN A 376 -11.39 -28.98 -13.88
CA GLN A 376 -11.52 -30.22 -13.10
C GLN A 376 -10.21 -30.98 -12.85
N ASP A 377 -9.15 -30.70 -13.61
CA ASP A 377 -7.87 -31.39 -13.54
C ASP A 377 -6.83 -30.66 -12.64
N ARG A 378 -7.22 -29.51 -12.07
CA ARG A 378 -6.36 -28.69 -11.21
C ARG A 378 -6.30 -29.28 -9.80
N THR A 379 -5.09 -29.41 -9.27
CA THR A 379 -4.89 -29.88 -7.89
C THR A 379 -5.15 -28.77 -6.87
N PRO A 380 -5.38 -29.07 -5.58
CA PRO A 380 -5.53 -28.04 -4.54
C PRO A 380 -4.34 -27.07 -4.42
N GLU A 381 -3.11 -27.57 -4.59
CA GLU A 381 -1.88 -26.73 -4.59
C GLU A 381 -1.84 -25.79 -5.81
N GLU A 382 -2.33 -26.26 -6.98
CA GLU A 382 -2.44 -25.45 -8.18
C GLU A 382 -3.52 -24.38 -8.08
N LEU A 383 -4.65 -24.70 -7.45
CA LEU A 383 -5.73 -23.75 -7.20
C LEU A 383 -5.29 -22.62 -6.26
N GLU A 384 -4.50 -22.94 -5.22
CA GLU A 384 -3.96 -21.91 -4.33
C GLU A 384 -2.99 -20.98 -5.08
N LEU A 385 -2.11 -21.52 -5.94
CA LEU A 385 -1.23 -20.69 -6.76
C LEU A 385 -2.03 -19.78 -7.71
N VAL A 386 -3.06 -20.33 -8.38
CA VAL A 386 -3.93 -19.54 -9.25
C VAL A 386 -4.57 -18.41 -8.44
N TYR A 387 -5.14 -18.71 -7.28
CA TYR A 387 -5.71 -17.71 -6.38
C TYR A 387 -4.68 -16.63 -5.98
N GLU A 388 -3.46 -17.02 -5.59
CA GLU A 388 -2.39 -16.07 -5.25
C GLU A 388 -2.05 -15.14 -6.40
N GLU A 389 -2.00 -15.63 -7.65
CA GLU A 389 -1.73 -14.80 -8.81
C GLU A 389 -2.93 -13.92 -9.19
N LEU A 390 -4.19 -14.39 -9.00
CA LEU A 390 -5.39 -13.57 -9.20
C LEU A 390 -5.46 -12.37 -8.24
N LEU A 391 -4.84 -12.44 -7.05
CA LEU A 391 -4.72 -11.28 -6.15
C LEU A 391 -3.94 -10.11 -6.77
N HIS A 392 -3.09 -10.39 -7.75
CA HIS A 392 -2.26 -9.40 -8.44
C HIS A 392 -2.92 -8.86 -9.72
N VAL A 393 -4.02 -9.45 -10.18
CA VAL A 393 -4.74 -9.02 -11.38
C VAL A 393 -5.63 -7.82 -11.05
N LYS A 394 -5.27 -6.65 -11.60
CA LYS A 394 -5.93 -5.36 -11.31
C LYS A 394 -7.45 -5.39 -11.56
N ALA A 395 -7.89 -5.99 -12.67
CA ALA A 395 -9.30 -6.14 -13.02
C ALA A 395 -10.11 -6.88 -11.94
N LEU A 396 -9.48 -7.77 -11.17
CA LEU A 396 -10.12 -8.57 -10.13
C LEU A 396 -10.03 -7.96 -8.73
N SER A 397 -9.27 -6.86 -8.56
CA SER A 397 -8.98 -6.27 -7.24
C SER A 397 -10.22 -6.01 -6.39
N HIS A 398 -11.29 -5.53 -7.02
CA HIS A 398 -12.59 -5.19 -6.41
C HIS A 398 -13.46 -6.39 -6.02
N LEU A 399 -13.09 -7.62 -6.41
CA LEU A 399 -13.85 -8.82 -6.09
C LEU A 399 -13.49 -9.37 -4.70
N SER A 400 -14.48 -9.95 -4.01
CA SER A 400 -14.26 -10.58 -2.70
C SER A 400 -13.32 -11.78 -2.81
N THR A 401 -12.75 -12.17 -1.67
CA THR A 401 -11.87 -13.34 -1.57
C THR A 401 -12.56 -14.63 -2.04
N MET A 402 -13.84 -14.83 -1.70
CA MET A 402 -14.60 -16.00 -2.16
C MET A 402 -14.76 -16.00 -3.68
N VAL A 403 -15.13 -14.86 -4.27
CA VAL A 403 -15.25 -14.76 -5.74
C VAL A 403 -13.91 -15.09 -6.40
N LYS A 404 -12.79 -14.58 -5.87
CA LYS A 404 -11.45 -14.91 -6.40
C LYS A 404 -11.08 -16.38 -6.23
N ARG A 405 -11.44 -17.01 -5.11
CA ARG A 405 -11.23 -18.46 -4.87
C ARG A 405 -12.07 -19.32 -5.81
N GLU A 406 -13.34 -18.97 -5.98
CA GLU A 406 -14.24 -19.64 -6.94
C GLU A 406 -13.76 -19.43 -8.38
N LEU A 407 -13.33 -18.21 -8.73
CA LEU A 407 -12.71 -17.90 -10.02
C LEU A 407 -11.49 -18.77 -10.26
N ALA A 408 -10.61 -18.98 -9.27
CA ALA A 408 -9.44 -19.84 -9.43
C ALA A 408 -9.81 -21.27 -9.87
N THR A 409 -11.00 -21.77 -9.48
CA THR A 409 -11.48 -23.10 -9.88
C THR A 409 -11.94 -23.17 -11.34
N VAL A 410 -12.39 -22.07 -11.94
CA VAL A 410 -13.01 -22.08 -13.29
C VAL A 410 -12.25 -21.28 -14.35
N ILE A 411 -11.42 -20.33 -13.94
CA ILE A 411 -10.87 -19.33 -14.85
C ILE A 411 -10.05 -20.00 -15.95
N GLY A 412 -10.38 -19.69 -17.20
CA GLY A 412 -9.70 -20.18 -18.39
C GLY A 412 -8.60 -19.23 -18.85
N TYR A 413 -7.78 -19.72 -19.78
CA TYR A 413 -6.71 -18.95 -20.42
C TYR A 413 -6.80 -19.10 -21.92
N GLU A 414 -6.84 -17.98 -22.64
CA GLU A 414 -6.83 -17.91 -24.10
C GLU A 414 -5.60 -17.13 -24.58
N HIS A 415 -4.97 -17.61 -25.66
CA HIS A 415 -3.81 -16.98 -26.29
C HIS A 415 -4.01 -16.93 -27.80
N HIS A 416 -3.82 -15.73 -28.36
CA HIS A 416 -3.98 -15.47 -29.78
C HIS A 416 -2.71 -14.88 -30.36
N THR A 417 -2.25 -15.45 -31.47
CA THR A 417 -0.92 -15.16 -32.01
C THR A 417 -0.86 -13.93 -32.91
N HIS A 418 -1.97 -13.56 -33.56
CA HIS A 418 -1.98 -12.54 -34.62
C HIS A 418 -2.93 -11.38 -34.29
N ALA A 419 -2.43 -10.15 -34.47
CA ALA A 419 -3.23 -8.94 -34.55
C ALA A 419 -4.29 -9.04 -35.65
N GLY A 420 -5.41 -8.35 -35.47
CA GLY A 420 -6.56 -8.40 -36.36
C GLY A 420 -7.50 -9.60 -36.13
N THR A 421 -7.15 -10.53 -35.24
CA THR A 421 -8.06 -11.63 -34.85
C THR A 421 -9.29 -11.08 -34.15
N VAL A 422 -10.49 -11.45 -34.60
CA VAL A 422 -11.75 -11.06 -33.96
C VAL A 422 -12.12 -12.08 -32.88
N LEU A 423 -12.30 -11.63 -31.63
CA LEU A 423 -12.71 -12.50 -30.51
C LEU A 423 -14.20 -12.81 -30.54
N PHE A 424 -15.03 -11.81 -30.82
CA PHE A 424 -16.47 -11.96 -31.05
C PHE A 424 -17.01 -10.76 -31.83
N HIS A 425 -18.13 -10.97 -32.51
CA HIS A 425 -18.82 -9.93 -33.26
C HIS A 425 -19.97 -9.30 -32.48
N GLN A 426 -20.24 -8.03 -32.78
CA GLN A 426 -21.47 -7.39 -32.34
C GLN A 426 -22.70 -8.18 -32.80
N GLY A 427 -23.69 -8.32 -31.93
CA GLY A 427 -24.91 -9.08 -32.17
C GLY A 427 -24.81 -10.57 -31.84
N GLU A 428 -23.62 -11.10 -31.57
CA GLU A 428 -23.46 -12.49 -31.12
C GLU A 428 -23.96 -12.67 -29.67
N PRO A 429 -24.39 -13.87 -29.26
CA PRO A 429 -24.70 -14.13 -27.86
C PRO A 429 -23.45 -14.02 -26.98
N GLY A 430 -23.57 -13.38 -25.82
CA GLY A 430 -22.47 -13.30 -24.86
C GLY A 430 -22.15 -14.67 -24.26
N LYS A 431 -20.97 -15.22 -24.55
CA LYS A 431 -20.52 -16.55 -24.05
C LYS A 431 -19.50 -16.45 -22.91
N ASN A 432 -18.54 -15.53 -23.02
CA ASN A 432 -17.40 -15.43 -22.10
C ASN A 432 -17.20 -13.98 -21.61
N TRP A 433 -16.65 -13.83 -20.42
CA TRP A 433 -16.06 -12.60 -19.90
C TRP A 433 -14.54 -12.69 -20.04
N TYR A 434 -13.88 -11.61 -20.47
CA TYR A 434 -12.46 -11.58 -20.79
C TYR A 434 -11.72 -10.56 -19.95
N ILE A 435 -10.51 -10.88 -19.52
CA ILE A 435 -9.57 -9.98 -18.84
C ILE A 435 -8.25 -10.01 -19.60
N ILE A 436 -7.67 -8.86 -19.91
CA ILE A 436 -6.46 -8.75 -20.72
C ILE A 436 -5.23 -8.93 -19.82
N LEU A 437 -4.50 -10.03 -20.00
CA LEU A 437 -3.21 -10.27 -19.32
C LEU A 437 -2.03 -9.66 -20.08
N ARG A 438 -2.12 -9.63 -21.42
CA ARG A 438 -1.06 -9.08 -22.27
C ARG A 438 -1.63 -8.66 -23.62
N GLY A 439 -1.17 -7.53 -24.13
CA GLY A 439 -1.59 -6.97 -25.42
C GLY A 439 -2.75 -5.99 -25.28
N SER A 440 -3.37 -5.64 -26.41
CA SER A 440 -4.49 -4.70 -26.48
C SER A 440 -5.51 -5.13 -27.54
N VAL A 441 -6.75 -4.64 -27.37
CA VAL A 441 -7.87 -4.93 -28.28
C VAL A 441 -8.65 -3.66 -28.62
N ASP A 442 -9.12 -3.59 -29.85
CA ASP A 442 -10.00 -2.54 -30.34
C ASP A 442 -11.47 -2.96 -30.20
N VAL A 443 -12.27 -2.07 -29.62
CA VAL A 443 -13.73 -2.20 -29.47
C VAL A 443 -14.38 -1.45 -30.62
N SER A 444 -15.09 -2.17 -31.49
CA SER A 444 -15.71 -1.58 -32.68
C SER A 444 -17.21 -1.80 -32.73
N ILE A 445 -17.96 -0.80 -33.17
CA ILE A 445 -19.42 -0.86 -33.32
C ILE A 445 -19.77 -0.65 -34.79
N HIS A 446 -20.65 -1.49 -35.32
CA HIS A 446 -21.14 -1.41 -36.68
C HIS A 446 -21.74 -0.02 -36.95
N GLY A 447 -21.22 0.65 -37.99
CA GLY A 447 -21.60 2.01 -38.35
C GLY A 447 -20.83 3.13 -37.65
N ARG A 448 -19.99 2.83 -36.65
CA ARG A 448 -19.18 3.82 -35.91
C ARG A 448 -17.67 3.57 -35.94
N GLY A 449 -17.23 2.39 -36.37
CA GLY A 449 -15.82 2.04 -36.40
C GLY A 449 -15.29 1.67 -35.01
N VAL A 450 -14.00 1.88 -34.76
CA VAL A 450 -13.36 1.63 -33.47
C VAL A 450 -13.72 2.76 -32.50
N VAL A 451 -14.35 2.43 -31.38
CA VAL A 451 -14.87 3.35 -30.37
C VAL A 451 -13.88 3.56 -29.23
N CYS A 452 -13.16 2.51 -28.82
CA CYS A 452 -12.07 2.61 -27.86
C CYS A 452 -11.11 1.43 -27.99
N THR A 453 -9.94 1.54 -27.37
CA THR A 453 -8.94 0.48 -27.25
C THR A 453 -8.75 0.14 -25.77
N LEU A 454 -8.79 -1.15 -25.45
CA LEU A 454 -8.55 -1.67 -24.09
C LEU A 454 -7.14 -2.26 -24.01
N GLN A 455 -6.50 -2.11 -22.85
CA GLN A 455 -5.11 -2.49 -22.62
C GLN A 455 -4.99 -3.55 -21.51
N GLU A 456 -3.76 -4.02 -21.28
CA GLU A 456 -3.43 -4.92 -20.18
C GLU A 456 -3.98 -4.44 -18.83
N GLY A 457 -4.69 -5.34 -18.14
CA GLY A 457 -5.37 -5.05 -16.88
C GLY A 457 -6.82 -4.60 -17.01
N ASP A 458 -7.31 -4.31 -18.21
CA ASP A 458 -8.74 -4.06 -18.49
C ASP A 458 -9.52 -5.37 -18.69
N ASP A 459 -10.85 -5.30 -18.58
CA ASP A 459 -11.77 -6.41 -18.83
C ASP A 459 -12.93 -6.01 -19.74
N PHE A 460 -13.52 -6.99 -20.45
CA PHE A 460 -14.63 -6.74 -21.37
C PHE A 460 -15.57 -7.94 -21.56
N GLY A 461 -16.76 -7.66 -22.08
CA GLY A 461 -17.75 -8.69 -22.40
C GLY A 461 -18.64 -9.11 -21.22
N LYS A 462 -18.51 -8.50 -20.04
CA LYS A 462 -19.35 -8.79 -18.86
C LYS A 462 -20.84 -8.48 -19.07
N LEU A 463 -21.17 -7.36 -19.71
CA LEU A 463 -22.54 -6.84 -19.82
C LEU A 463 -23.51 -7.83 -20.49
N ALA A 464 -23.06 -8.51 -21.54
CA ALA A 464 -23.85 -9.48 -22.29
C ALA A 464 -24.19 -10.74 -21.46
N LEU A 465 -23.35 -11.08 -20.49
CA LEU A 465 -23.58 -12.22 -19.59
C LEU A 465 -24.64 -11.89 -18.54
N VAL A 466 -24.57 -10.67 -17.97
CA VAL A 466 -25.46 -10.19 -16.89
C VAL A 466 -26.88 -9.97 -17.41
N ASN A 467 -27.01 -9.29 -18.55
CA ASN A 467 -28.31 -8.86 -19.07
C ASN A 467 -28.95 -9.85 -20.05
N ASP A 468 -28.31 -11.02 -20.25
CA ASP A 468 -28.66 -11.99 -21.29
C ASP A 468 -28.94 -11.34 -22.67
N SER A 469 -28.06 -10.41 -23.04
CA SER A 469 -28.21 -9.58 -24.23
C SER A 469 -27.14 -9.89 -25.28
N PRO A 470 -27.39 -9.63 -26.57
CA PRO A 470 -26.37 -9.74 -27.61
C PRO A 470 -25.17 -8.80 -27.35
N ARG A 471 -23.99 -9.14 -27.88
CA ARG A 471 -22.78 -8.32 -27.81
C ARG A 471 -23.06 -6.93 -28.40
N ALA A 472 -22.78 -5.88 -27.63
CA ALA A 472 -22.97 -4.50 -28.06
C ALA A 472 -21.88 -4.00 -29.03
N ALA A 473 -20.74 -4.69 -29.11
CA ALA A 473 -19.58 -4.34 -29.93
C ALA A 473 -18.83 -5.60 -30.39
N THR A 474 -18.02 -5.44 -31.43
CA THR A 474 -17.04 -6.40 -31.96
C THR A 474 -15.67 -6.13 -31.33
N ILE A 475 -14.98 -7.16 -30.84
CA ILE A 475 -13.64 -7.03 -30.26
C ILE A 475 -12.60 -7.62 -31.20
N THR A 476 -11.60 -6.82 -31.57
CA THR A 476 -10.53 -7.22 -32.48
C THR A 476 -9.17 -7.00 -31.83
N LEU A 477 -8.26 -7.96 -31.97
CA LEU A 477 -6.90 -7.83 -31.44
C LEU A 477 -6.13 -6.73 -32.16
N ARG A 478 -5.40 -5.93 -31.38
CA ARG A 478 -4.51 -4.91 -31.89
C ARG A 478 -3.05 -5.38 -31.94
N ASP A 479 -2.65 -6.15 -30.95
CA ASP A 479 -1.28 -6.67 -30.82
C ASP A 479 -1.18 -8.17 -31.15
N ASP A 480 0.00 -8.57 -31.61
CA ASP A 480 0.38 -9.99 -31.69
C ASP A 480 0.62 -10.57 -30.29
N GLN A 481 0.43 -11.89 -30.14
CA GLN A 481 0.64 -12.63 -28.87
C GLN A 481 -0.20 -12.12 -27.69
N ALA A 482 -1.45 -11.71 -27.93
CA ALA A 482 -2.35 -11.27 -26.89
C ALA A 482 -2.84 -12.44 -26.01
N GLN A 483 -2.92 -12.21 -24.70
CA GLN A 483 -3.27 -13.22 -23.69
C GLN A 483 -4.44 -12.75 -22.85
N PHE A 484 -5.40 -13.64 -22.60
CA PHE A 484 -6.63 -13.33 -21.89
C PHE A 484 -6.93 -14.38 -20.81
N LEU A 485 -7.47 -13.94 -19.68
CA LEU A 485 -8.23 -14.81 -18.78
C LEU A 485 -9.69 -14.80 -19.21
N THR A 486 -10.35 -15.96 -19.13
CA THR A 486 -11.73 -16.11 -19.59
C THR A 486 -12.61 -16.78 -18.55
N VAL A 487 -13.83 -16.31 -18.37
CA VAL A 487 -14.85 -16.96 -17.54
C VAL A 487 -16.09 -17.19 -18.40
N ASP A 488 -16.54 -18.44 -18.49
CA ASP A 488 -17.72 -18.76 -19.28
C ASP A 488 -19.01 -18.26 -18.60
N LYS A 489 -20.10 -18.14 -19.35
CA LYS A 489 -21.40 -17.66 -18.84
C LYS A 489 -21.97 -18.57 -17.75
N HIS A 490 -21.79 -19.89 -17.86
CA HIS A 490 -22.36 -20.83 -16.91
C HIS A 490 -21.69 -20.69 -15.55
N ASP A 491 -20.37 -20.69 -15.53
CA ASP A 491 -19.52 -20.49 -14.37
C ASP A 491 -19.66 -19.08 -13.80
N PHE A 492 -19.72 -18.04 -14.64
CA PHE A 492 -19.98 -16.66 -14.20
C PHE A 492 -21.29 -16.58 -13.40
N ASN A 493 -22.38 -17.14 -13.94
CA ASN A 493 -23.67 -17.17 -13.27
C ASN A 493 -23.73 -18.17 -12.10
N ARG A 494 -22.96 -19.26 -12.15
CA ARG A 494 -22.83 -20.22 -11.04
C ARG A 494 -22.16 -19.54 -9.85
N ILE A 495 -21.01 -18.88 -10.06
CA ILE A 495 -20.28 -18.17 -9.01
C ILE A 495 -21.18 -17.10 -8.38
N LEU A 496 -21.90 -16.30 -9.16
CA LEU A 496 -22.83 -15.31 -8.61
C LEU A 496 -23.93 -15.95 -7.75
N ARG A 497 -24.52 -17.06 -8.22
CA ARG A 497 -25.54 -17.81 -7.47
C ARG A 497 -25.00 -18.49 -6.23
N ASP A 498 -23.80 -19.06 -6.29
CA ASP A 498 -23.17 -19.76 -5.18
C ASP A 498 -22.74 -18.76 -4.10
N VAL A 499 -22.22 -17.60 -4.49
CA VAL A 499 -21.94 -16.49 -3.56
C VAL A 499 -23.24 -16.00 -2.92
N GLU A 500 -24.31 -15.81 -3.68
CA GLU A 500 -25.62 -15.41 -3.14
C GLU A 500 -26.23 -16.50 -2.24
N ALA A 501 -26.11 -17.77 -2.60
CA ALA A 501 -26.60 -18.90 -1.80
C ALA A 501 -25.81 -19.11 -0.51
N ASN A 502 -24.52 -18.74 -0.50
CA ASN A 502 -23.67 -18.74 0.68
C ASN A 502 -23.79 -17.45 1.50
N THR A 503 -24.52 -16.44 1.01
CA THR A 503 -24.74 -15.17 1.72
C THR A 503 -26.09 -15.18 2.44
N VAL A 504 -26.09 -14.85 3.73
CA VAL A 504 -27.30 -14.63 4.52
C VAL A 504 -27.43 -13.15 4.82
N ARG A 505 -28.54 -12.53 4.38
CA ARG A 505 -28.86 -11.12 4.65
C ARG A 505 -30.00 -11.03 5.65
N LEU A 506 -29.69 -10.53 6.83
CA LEU A 506 -30.70 -10.20 7.85
C LEU A 506 -31.24 -8.81 7.55
N LYS A 507 -32.57 -8.69 7.55
CA LYS A 507 -33.28 -7.44 7.26
C LYS A 507 -34.15 -7.00 8.42
N GLU A 508 -34.12 -5.71 8.73
CA GLU A 508 -35.08 -5.06 9.63
C GLU A 508 -35.78 -3.93 8.87
N HIS A 509 -37.10 -3.86 8.97
CA HIS A 509 -37.92 -2.89 8.23
C HIS A 509 -37.64 -2.84 6.70
N GLY A 510 -37.27 -3.99 6.12
CA GLY A 510 -36.97 -4.13 4.69
C GLY A 510 -35.57 -3.71 4.26
N GLN A 511 -34.73 -3.20 5.18
CA GLN A 511 -33.34 -2.81 4.93
C GLN A 511 -32.38 -3.90 5.42
N ASP A 512 -31.29 -4.14 4.69
CA ASP A 512 -30.21 -5.02 5.16
C ASP A 512 -29.57 -4.41 6.41
N VAL A 513 -29.43 -5.19 7.48
CA VAL A 513 -28.78 -4.76 8.73
C VAL A 513 -27.55 -5.59 9.10
N LEU A 514 -27.47 -6.83 8.61
CA LEU A 514 -26.32 -7.70 8.78
C LEU A 514 -26.22 -8.66 7.60
N VAL A 515 -25.03 -8.73 7.01
CA VAL A 515 -24.70 -9.59 5.86
C VAL A 515 -23.64 -10.57 6.34
N LEU A 516 -24.01 -11.84 6.29
CA LEU A 516 -23.18 -12.96 6.70
C LEU A 516 -22.81 -13.79 5.47
N GLU A 517 -21.65 -14.41 5.48
CA GLU A 517 -21.22 -15.33 4.44
C GLU A 517 -20.76 -16.64 5.04
N LYS A 518 -21.17 -17.76 4.44
CA LYS A 518 -20.82 -19.09 4.90
C LYS A 518 -19.35 -19.38 4.61
N ILE A 519 -18.57 -19.60 5.67
CA ILE A 519 -17.18 -20.03 5.53
C ILE A 519 -17.17 -21.56 5.39
N ASN A 520 -16.88 -22.04 4.18
CA ASN A 520 -16.52 -23.44 3.97
C ASN A 520 -15.01 -23.60 4.23
N LEU A 521 -14.59 -23.85 5.48
CA LEU A 521 -13.18 -24.18 5.72
C LEU A 521 -12.86 -25.52 5.02
N PRO A 522 -11.84 -25.60 4.15
CA PRO A 522 -11.34 -26.87 3.67
C PRO A 522 -10.78 -27.65 4.86
N ARG A 523 -11.15 -28.93 4.97
CA ARG A 523 -10.69 -29.89 5.99
C ARG A 523 -9.18 -30.23 5.94
N GLY A 524 -8.31 -29.34 5.47
CA GLY A 524 -6.93 -29.66 5.08
C GLY A 524 -5.81 -28.74 5.60
N ALA A 525 -6.09 -27.76 6.46
CA ALA A 525 -5.06 -26.86 7.02
C ALA A 525 -4.96 -26.89 8.56
N ALA A 526 -5.59 -27.88 9.21
CA ALA A 526 -5.28 -28.23 10.59
C ALA A 526 -4.26 -29.38 10.56
N ILE A 527 -3.14 -29.17 11.23
CA ILE A 527 -2.13 -30.19 11.54
C ILE A 527 -2.83 -31.48 11.97
N GLU A 528 -2.56 -32.57 11.26
CA GLU A 528 -2.99 -33.92 11.66
C GLU A 528 -2.55 -34.19 13.09
N GLY A 529 -3.50 -34.35 14.00
CA GLY A 529 -3.22 -34.86 15.33
C GLY A 529 -4.24 -34.49 16.40
N SER A 530 -5.16 -35.42 16.66
CA SER A 530 -5.84 -35.62 17.96
C SER A 530 -7.15 -34.86 18.19
N LEU A 531 -8.28 -35.52 17.90
CA LEU A 531 -9.33 -35.94 18.87
C LEU A 531 -10.66 -36.27 18.14
N PRO A 532 -11.49 -37.20 18.67
CA PRO A 532 -12.63 -37.75 17.95
C PRO A 532 -13.92 -36.93 18.11
N ASN A 533 -14.70 -36.92 17.02
CA ASN A 533 -16.13 -36.59 16.88
C ASN A 533 -16.96 -36.57 18.19
N ASN A 534 -17.28 -35.37 18.70
CA ASN A 534 -18.64 -34.96 19.13
C ASN A 534 -18.62 -33.56 19.75
N SER A 535 -18.72 -32.51 18.92
CA SER A 535 -19.08 -31.16 19.38
C SER A 535 -19.89 -30.47 18.29
N LYS A 536 -21.05 -29.92 18.67
CA LYS A 536 -22.01 -29.27 17.79
C LYS A 536 -21.34 -28.10 17.04
N GLY A 537 -21.55 -28.06 15.72
CA GLY A 537 -20.94 -27.17 14.72
C GLY A 537 -20.60 -25.76 15.18
N HIS A 538 -19.30 -25.47 15.26
CA HIS A 538 -18.75 -24.14 15.42
C HIS A 538 -19.18 -23.24 14.23
N CYS A 539 -19.70 -22.06 14.55
CA CYS A 539 -20.39 -21.12 13.67
C CYS A 539 -19.78 -21.00 12.25
N CYS A 540 -20.56 -21.42 11.26
CA CYS A 540 -20.17 -21.54 9.85
C CYS A 540 -20.32 -20.25 9.03
N TYR A 541 -20.54 -19.10 9.67
CA TYR A 541 -20.77 -17.82 9.00
C TYR A 541 -19.86 -16.69 9.54
N SER A 542 -19.20 -15.99 8.63
CA SER A 542 -18.48 -14.72 8.87
C SER A 542 -19.39 -13.53 8.66
N VAL A 543 -19.14 -12.41 9.33
CA VAL A 543 -19.78 -11.14 8.98
C VAL A 543 -18.99 -10.48 7.86
N MET A 544 -19.69 -10.05 6.81
CA MET A 544 -19.13 -9.31 5.68
C MET A 544 -19.41 -7.82 5.82
N ALA A 545 -20.63 -7.47 6.21
CA ALA A 545 -21.02 -6.10 6.51
C ALA A 545 -22.18 -6.05 7.50
N GLY A 546 -22.31 -4.99 8.28
CA GLY A 546 -23.47 -4.83 9.17
C GLY A 546 -23.50 -3.51 9.92
N LEU A 547 -24.63 -3.23 10.56
CA LEU A 547 -24.72 -2.17 11.57
C LEU A 547 -23.86 -2.57 12.78
N ALA A 548 -23.14 -1.61 13.36
CA ALA A 548 -22.23 -1.85 14.47
C ALA A 548 -22.91 -2.60 15.64
N GLU A 549 -24.15 -2.21 15.97
CA GLU A 549 -24.99 -2.85 16.99
C GLU A 549 -25.29 -4.31 16.67
N LYS A 550 -25.67 -4.60 15.42
CA LYS A 550 -26.09 -5.93 14.98
C LYS A 550 -24.91 -6.88 14.87
N MET A 551 -23.74 -6.37 14.48
CA MET A 551 -22.50 -7.15 14.54
C MET A 551 -22.14 -7.52 15.97
N LEU A 552 -22.27 -6.58 16.92
CA LEU A 552 -22.02 -6.84 18.34
C LEU A 552 -23.03 -7.84 18.94
N GLU A 553 -24.32 -7.68 18.65
CA GLU A 553 -25.39 -8.61 19.08
C GLU A 553 -25.10 -10.03 18.55
N TYR A 554 -24.80 -10.17 17.26
CA TYR A 554 -24.43 -11.45 16.65
C TYR A 554 -23.22 -12.10 17.35
N VAL A 555 -22.19 -11.31 17.64
CA VAL A 555 -20.97 -11.77 18.34
C VAL A 555 -21.28 -12.29 19.72
N LEU A 556 -22.00 -11.51 20.52
CA LEU A 556 -22.35 -11.87 21.89
C LEU A 556 -23.20 -13.15 21.92
N GLU A 557 -24.14 -13.29 21.00
CA GLU A 557 -25.11 -14.39 21.00
C GLU A 557 -24.56 -15.70 20.41
N THR A 558 -23.62 -15.64 19.48
CA THR A 558 -23.21 -16.82 18.69
C THR A 558 -21.75 -17.22 18.84
N ARG A 559 -20.86 -16.29 19.20
CA ARG A 559 -19.41 -16.52 19.17
C ARG A 559 -18.79 -16.52 20.57
N VAL A 560 -19.17 -15.58 21.44
CA VAL A 560 -18.63 -15.48 22.80
C VAL A 560 -18.95 -16.70 23.66
N ASP A 561 -20.17 -17.23 23.57
CA ASP A 561 -20.56 -18.46 24.30
C ASP A 561 -19.86 -19.73 23.77
N ALA A 562 -19.42 -19.71 22.51
CA ALA A 562 -18.75 -20.85 21.88
C ALA A 562 -17.24 -20.91 22.21
N GLN A 563 -16.71 -19.88 22.88
CA GLN A 563 -15.31 -19.79 23.27
C GLN A 563 -15.09 -20.52 24.60
N GLU A 564 -14.61 -21.76 24.54
CA GLU A 564 -14.21 -22.54 25.73
C GLU A 564 -12.86 -22.07 26.28
N ASP A 565 -12.65 -22.18 27.60
CA ASP A 565 -11.36 -21.86 28.23
C ASP A 565 -10.25 -22.76 27.65
N GLY A 566 -9.34 -22.16 26.87
CA GLY A 566 -8.21 -22.85 26.22
C GLY A 566 -8.37 -23.13 24.72
N ALA A 567 -9.52 -22.77 24.11
CA ALA A 567 -9.69 -22.83 22.66
C ALA A 567 -8.93 -21.69 21.93
N GLU A 568 -8.54 -21.92 20.67
CA GLU A 568 -7.96 -20.86 19.83
C GLU A 568 -8.92 -19.67 19.73
N LEU A 569 -8.35 -18.47 19.83
CA LEU A 569 -9.12 -17.24 19.81
C LEU A 569 -9.84 -17.10 18.46
N ASP A 570 -11.14 -16.83 18.52
CA ASP A 570 -11.92 -16.54 17.34
C ASP A 570 -11.43 -15.25 16.68
N VAL A 571 -10.86 -15.41 15.48
CA VAL A 571 -10.31 -14.31 14.66
C VAL A 571 -11.32 -13.19 14.49
N PHE A 572 -12.61 -13.52 14.31
CA PHE A 572 -13.65 -12.52 14.12
C PHE A 572 -13.89 -11.67 15.37
N LEU A 573 -13.90 -12.28 16.55
CA LEU A 573 -14.04 -11.57 17.83
C LEU A 573 -12.87 -10.61 18.04
N GLU A 574 -11.67 -11.09 17.73
CA GLU A 574 -10.46 -10.31 17.83
C GLU A 574 -10.45 -9.15 16.83
N ASP A 575 -10.87 -9.37 15.58
CA ASP A 575 -10.96 -8.32 14.57
C ASP A 575 -11.89 -7.19 15.02
N LEU A 576 -13.05 -7.55 15.60
CA LEU A 576 -14.00 -6.58 16.14
C LEU A 576 -13.34 -5.75 17.25
N VAL A 577 -12.67 -6.41 18.20
CA VAL A 577 -11.96 -5.72 19.29
C VAL A 577 -10.86 -4.80 18.78
N LEU A 578 -10.08 -5.23 17.78
CA LEU A 578 -8.97 -4.45 17.25
C LEU A 578 -9.41 -3.25 16.40
N THR A 579 -10.63 -3.29 15.84
CA THR A 579 -11.08 -2.31 14.85
C THR A 579 -12.34 -1.53 15.22
N HIS A 580 -13.01 -1.86 16.34
CA HIS A 580 -14.27 -1.22 16.70
C HIS A 580 -14.16 0.31 16.68
N ILE A 581 -13.02 0.87 17.11
CA ILE A 581 -12.85 2.32 17.23
C ILE A 581 -13.01 3.06 15.89
N ILE A 582 -12.84 2.38 14.75
CA ILE A 582 -12.97 2.95 13.41
C ILE A 582 -14.44 3.27 13.08
N TYR A 583 -15.40 2.52 13.63
CA TYR A 583 -16.82 2.61 13.28
C TYR A 583 -17.77 2.63 14.47
N LEU A 584 -17.27 2.36 15.68
CA LEU A 584 -18.00 2.29 16.93
C LEU A 584 -17.10 2.83 18.06
N PRO A 585 -17.24 4.12 18.40
CA PRO A 585 -16.50 4.75 19.49
C PRO A 585 -16.65 4.00 20.82
N THR A 586 -15.60 4.00 21.64
CA THR A 586 -15.51 3.24 22.90
C THR A 586 -16.69 3.48 23.84
N ASN A 587 -17.06 4.75 24.06
CA ASN A 587 -18.20 5.14 24.90
C ASN A 587 -19.52 4.55 24.40
N THR A 588 -19.73 4.57 23.09
CA THR A 588 -20.91 4.01 22.45
C THR A 588 -20.94 2.48 22.57
N LEU A 589 -19.81 1.80 22.36
CA LEU A 589 -19.68 0.36 22.60
C LEU A 589 -20.00 -0.02 24.06
N CYS A 590 -19.42 0.70 25.03
CA CYS A 590 -19.72 0.50 26.45
C CYS A 590 -21.21 0.66 26.77
N ASN A 591 -21.87 1.66 26.17
CA ASN A 591 -23.32 1.87 26.33
C ASN A 591 -24.14 0.71 25.75
N TYR A 592 -23.78 0.18 24.57
CA TYR A 592 -24.47 -0.99 24.02
C TYR A 592 -24.28 -2.23 24.88
N LEU A 593 -23.07 -2.47 25.38
CA LEU A 593 -22.80 -3.58 26.30
C LEU A 593 -23.62 -3.45 27.59
N LYS A 594 -23.73 -2.23 28.14
CA LYS A 594 -24.59 -1.94 29.30
C LYS A 594 -26.06 -2.19 28.99
N HIS A 595 -26.55 -1.71 27.85
CA HIS A 595 -27.93 -1.93 27.44
C HIS A 595 -28.21 -3.44 27.25
N TYR A 596 -27.32 -4.19 26.60
CA TYR A 596 -27.44 -5.64 26.45
C TYR A 596 -27.43 -6.37 27.80
N TYR A 597 -26.55 -5.96 28.73
CA TYR A 597 -26.52 -6.45 30.10
C TYR A 597 -27.85 -6.25 30.82
N SER A 598 -28.48 -5.09 30.64
CA SER A 598 -29.75 -4.71 31.26
C SER A 598 -31.01 -5.24 30.55
N ARG A 599 -30.98 -5.48 29.23
CA ARG A 599 -32.15 -5.88 28.40
C ARG A 599 -32.82 -7.17 28.89
N ALA A 600 -32.08 -8.04 29.57
CA ALA A 600 -32.63 -9.27 30.13
C ALA A 600 -33.46 -9.04 31.43
N ALA A 601 -33.67 -7.81 31.91
CA ALA A 601 -34.31 -7.54 33.19
C ALA A 601 -35.84 -7.41 33.17
N GLU A 602 -36.50 -7.44 31.99
CA GLU A 602 -37.97 -7.29 31.91
C GLU A 602 -38.69 -8.62 32.23
N PRO A 603 -39.50 -8.69 33.29
CA PRO A 603 -40.15 -9.94 33.69
C PRO A 603 -41.28 -10.31 32.72
N HIS A 604 -41.16 -11.47 32.08
CA HIS A 604 -42.28 -12.06 31.33
C HIS A 604 -43.42 -12.45 32.28
N PRO A 605 -44.69 -12.14 31.95
CA PRO A 605 -45.85 -12.40 32.81
C PRO A 605 -46.22 -13.90 32.96
N ASN A 606 -45.43 -14.83 32.41
CA ASN A 606 -45.80 -16.24 32.31
C ASN A 606 -44.89 -17.14 33.19
N PRO A 607 -45.43 -17.89 34.18
CA PRO A 607 -44.63 -18.63 35.17
C PRO A 607 -43.78 -19.78 34.62
N LEU A 608 -44.17 -20.38 33.48
CA LEU A 608 -43.40 -21.46 32.84
C LEU A 608 -42.14 -20.96 32.12
N GLY A 609 -42.08 -19.68 31.74
CA GLY A 609 -40.92 -19.06 31.09
C GLY A 609 -39.90 -18.47 32.05
N ALA A 610 -40.16 -18.51 33.36
CA ALA A 610 -39.32 -17.85 34.37
C ALA A 610 -37.95 -18.51 34.58
N LEU A 611 -37.83 -19.82 34.32
CA LEU A 611 -36.55 -20.53 34.41
C LEU A 611 -35.66 -20.24 33.18
N ASP A 612 -36.26 -20.25 31.99
CA ASP A 612 -35.60 -19.87 30.73
C ASP A 612 -35.20 -18.38 30.74
N ASP A 613 -36.04 -17.51 31.32
CA ASP A 613 -35.74 -16.08 31.54
C ASP A 613 -34.54 -15.89 32.49
N LEU A 614 -34.50 -16.64 33.59
CA LEU A 614 -33.37 -16.62 34.51
C LEU A 614 -32.06 -17.10 33.85
N GLU A 615 -32.11 -18.17 33.07
CA GLU A 615 -30.94 -18.66 32.33
C GLU A 615 -30.46 -17.66 31.27
N GLN A 616 -31.38 -17.04 30.52
CA GLN A 616 -31.05 -15.99 29.55
C GLN A 616 -30.42 -14.76 30.23
N ARG A 617 -30.94 -14.37 31.40
CA ARG A 617 -30.39 -13.29 32.22
C ARG A 617 -28.96 -13.56 32.66
N ILE A 618 -28.68 -14.77 33.11
CA ILE A 618 -27.33 -15.17 33.52
C ILE A 618 -26.40 -15.24 32.30
N ALA A 619 -26.88 -15.78 31.17
CA ALA A 619 -26.13 -15.88 29.93
C ALA A 619 -25.74 -14.50 29.36
N ALA A 620 -26.67 -13.54 29.34
CA ALA A 620 -26.37 -12.18 28.88
C ALA A 620 -25.24 -11.52 29.69
N ARG A 621 -25.28 -11.65 31.02
CA ARG A 621 -24.24 -11.13 31.93
C ARG A 621 -22.90 -11.83 31.70
N ARG A 622 -22.93 -13.15 31.52
CA ARG A 622 -21.73 -13.95 31.21
C ARG A 622 -21.10 -13.52 29.90
N ARG A 623 -21.89 -13.31 28.83
CA ARG A 623 -21.41 -12.87 27.51
C ARG A 623 -20.73 -11.51 27.59
N VAL A 624 -21.34 -10.53 28.25
CA VAL A 624 -20.75 -9.19 28.41
C VAL A 624 -19.43 -9.24 29.17
N VAL A 625 -19.36 -9.95 30.29
CA VAL A 625 -18.11 -10.08 31.08
C VAL A 625 -17.05 -10.88 30.31
N SER A 626 -17.44 -11.89 29.52
CA SER A 626 -16.51 -12.68 28.69
C SER A 626 -15.97 -11.88 27.50
N PHE A 627 -16.82 -11.08 26.85
CA PHE A 627 -16.41 -10.14 25.81
C PHE A 627 -15.44 -9.09 26.38
N LEU A 628 -15.75 -8.51 27.54
CA LEU A 628 -14.86 -7.56 28.21
C LEU A 628 -13.52 -8.22 28.59
N TRP A 629 -13.54 -9.47 29.06
CA TRP A 629 -12.32 -10.23 29.32
C TRP A 629 -11.47 -10.38 28.07
N LEU A 630 -12.07 -10.73 26.94
CA LEU A 630 -11.38 -10.79 25.66
C LEU A 630 -10.78 -9.44 25.28
N TRP A 631 -11.58 -8.37 25.38
CA TRP A 631 -11.17 -7.03 25.01
C TRP A 631 -9.94 -6.56 25.82
N VAL A 632 -9.97 -6.73 27.14
CA VAL A 632 -8.86 -6.38 28.04
C VAL A 632 -7.61 -7.23 27.77
N ASN A 633 -7.75 -8.53 27.52
CA ASN A 633 -6.58 -9.37 27.22
C ASN A 633 -5.97 -9.10 25.83
N THR A 634 -6.78 -8.65 24.89
CA THR A 634 -6.33 -8.36 23.52
C THR A 634 -5.51 -7.07 23.46
N LEU A 635 -5.93 -6.03 24.19
CA LEU A 635 -5.28 -4.70 24.21
C LEU A 635 -4.33 -4.51 25.40
N GLY A 636 -4.40 -5.36 26.43
CA GLY A 636 -3.57 -5.27 27.62
C GLY A 636 -3.70 -3.93 28.35
N ILE A 637 -2.56 -3.31 28.69
CA ILE A 637 -2.53 -2.04 29.44
C ILE A 637 -3.16 -0.88 28.65
N HIS A 638 -3.14 -0.94 27.31
CA HIS A 638 -3.64 0.13 26.45
C HIS A 638 -5.17 0.26 26.49
N TYR A 639 -5.89 -0.81 26.86
CA TYR A 639 -7.33 -0.73 27.15
C TYR A 639 -7.64 0.35 28.20
N PHE A 640 -6.80 0.46 29.23
CA PHE A 640 -7.03 1.35 30.37
C PHE A 640 -6.61 2.81 30.11
N LEU A 641 -5.98 3.10 28.97
CA LEU A 641 -5.66 4.47 28.55
C LEU A 641 -6.91 5.24 28.13
N ASP A 642 -7.93 4.54 27.65
CA ASP A 642 -9.21 5.15 27.26
C ASP A 642 -10.08 5.39 28.51
N PRO A 643 -10.45 6.64 28.82
CA PRO A 643 -11.21 6.95 30.02
C PRO A 643 -12.57 6.25 30.10
N ALA A 644 -13.26 6.08 28.96
CA ALA A 644 -14.56 5.43 28.91
C ALA A 644 -14.44 3.92 29.17
N ALA A 645 -13.48 3.26 28.50
CA ALA A 645 -13.18 1.86 28.72
C ALA A 645 -12.77 1.57 30.19
N ASN A 646 -11.93 2.43 30.75
CA ASN A 646 -11.44 2.30 32.11
C ASN A 646 -12.55 2.50 33.17
N ALA A 647 -13.46 3.45 32.96
CA ALA A 647 -14.61 3.66 33.85
C ALA A 647 -15.60 2.50 33.78
N PHE A 648 -15.83 1.94 32.59
CA PHE A 648 -16.78 0.87 32.34
C PHE A 648 -16.50 -0.40 33.16
N VAL A 649 -15.23 -0.76 33.40
CA VAL A 649 -14.86 -1.93 34.21
C VAL A 649 -15.35 -1.80 35.65
N GLU A 650 -15.18 -0.62 36.26
CA GLU A 650 -15.63 -0.37 37.65
C GLU A 650 -17.16 -0.32 37.72
N GLU A 651 -17.81 0.32 36.75
CA GLU A 651 -19.26 0.40 36.66
C GLU A 651 -19.90 -0.99 36.52
N LEU A 652 -19.38 -1.82 35.61
CA LEU A 652 -19.87 -3.18 35.40
C LEU A 652 -19.61 -4.07 36.62
N TYR A 653 -18.46 -3.92 37.30
CA TYR A 653 -18.18 -4.62 38.55
C TYR A 653 -19.25 -4.34 39.62
N CYS A 654 -19.61 -3.06 39.82
CA CYS A 654 -20.66 -2.68 40.77
C CYS A 654 -22.00 -3.32 40.43
N HIS A 655 -22.40 -3.30 39.15
CA HIS A 655 -23.63 -3.94 38.70
C HIS A 655 -23.63 -5.47 38.91
N VAL A 656 -22.54 -6.16 38.57
CA VAL A 656 -22.42 -7.62 38.78
C VAL A 656 -22.42 -7.96 40.28
N LEU A 657 -21.81 -7.13 41.12
CA LEU A 657 -21.79 -7.32 42.57
C LEU A 657 -23.20 -7.20 43.18
N GLU A 658 -23.99 -6.23 42.71
CA GLU A 658 -25.40 -6.06 43.12
C GLU A 658 -26.26 -7.23 42.65
N ASP A 659 -26.14 -7.61 41.37
CA ASP A 659 -26.90 -8.72 40.79
C ASP A 659 -26.55 -10.06 41.44
N ASN A 660 -25.29 -10.29 41.85
CA ASN A 660 -24.90 -11.52 42.54
C ASN A 660 -25.58 -11.70 43.91
N ARG A 661 -26.11 -10.61 44.51
CA ARG A 661 -26.91 -10.71 45.75
C ARG A 661 -28.34 -11.19 45.49
N THR A 662 -28.85 -10.98 44.28
CA THR A 662 -30.26 -11.23 43.93
C THR A 662 -30.44 -12.44 43.00
N LEU A 663 -29.44 -12.76 42.17
CA LEU A 663 -29.48 -13.82 41.18
C LEU A 663 -28.54 -14.98 41.55
N PRO A 664 -29.06 -16.20 41.76
CA PRO A 664 -28.22 -17.37 42.04
C PRO A 664 -27.41 -17.78 40.80
N GLY A 665 -26.14 -18.15 40.98
CA GLY A 665 -25.27 -18.65 39.90
C GLY A 665 -24.33 -17.61 39.26
N LEU A 666 -24.35 -16.35 39.70
CA LEU A 666 -23.44 -15.30 39.22
C LEU A 666 -22.02 -15.37 39.80
N SER A 667 -21.75 -16.22 40.80
CA SER A 667 -20.45 -16.28 41.47
C SER A 667 -19.24 -16.45 40.52
N PRO A 668 -19.27 -17.30 39.48
CA PRO A 668 -18.16 -17.40 38.52
C PRO A 668 -17.95 -16.13 37.69
N ILE A 669 -19.05 -15.45 37.34
CA ILE A 669 -19.03 -14.19 36.59
C ILE A 669 -18.43 -13.09 37.48
N LEU A 670 -18.84 -13.03 38.76
CA LEU A 670 -18.30 -12.11 39.75
C LEU A 670 -16.79 -12.30 39.94
N ALA A 671 -16.32 -13.55 40.02
CA ALA A 671 -14.89 -13.85 40.14
C ALA A 671 -14.10 -13.31 38.92
N ARG A 672 -14.64 -13.49 37.71
CA ARG A 672 -14.00 -13.01 36.47
C ARG A 672 -13.94 -11.48 36.39
N ILE A 673 -15.02 -10.77 36.70
CA ILE A 673 -15.01 -9.29 36.71
C ILE A 673 -14.15 -8.73 37.85
N THR A 674 -14.03 -9.45 38.97
CA THR A 674 -13.11 -9.08 40.06
C THR A 674 -11.66 -9.13 39.58
N ALA A 675 -11.28 -10.20 38.86
CA ALA A 675 -9.95 -10.29 38.26
C ALA A 675 -9.67 -9.16 37.24
N LEU A 676 -10.66 -8.75 36.45
CA LEU A 676 -10.54 -7.59 35.55
C LEU A 676 -10.33 -6.28 36.31
N ARG A 677 -11.04 -6.11 37.43
CA ARG A 677 -10.85 -4.96 38.31
C ARG A 677 -9.46 -4.95 38.95
N ASP A 678 -8.91 -6.10 39.32
CA ASP A 678 -7.54 -6.20 39.83
C ASP A 678 -6.51 -5.82 38.75
N LEU A 679 -6.69 -6.31 37.51
CA LEU A 679 -5.88 -5.90 36.35
C LEU A 679 -5.96 -4.39 36.11
N ARG A 680 -7.15 -3.81 36.22
CA ARG A 680 -7.37 -2.37 36.13
C ARG A 680 -6.60 -1.61 37.20
N GLU A 681 -6.68 -2.01 38.46
CA GLU A 681 -5.96 -1.34 39.55
C GLU A 681 -4.44 -1.45 39.38
N GLU A 682 -3.94 -2.59 38.87
CA GLU A 682 -2.53 -2.74 38.54
C GLU A 682 -2.10 -1.82 37.40
N ALA A 683 -2.84 -1.82 36.28
CA ALA A 683 -2.60 -0.92 35.16
C ALA A 683 -2.65 0.55 35.61
N ARG A 684 -3.59 0.91 36.48
CA ARG A 684 -3.71 2.27 37.02
C ARG A 684 -2.50 2.64 37.88
N ARG A 685 -1.88 1.72 38.61
CA ARG A 685 -0.60 1.98 39.31
C ARG A 685 0.55 2.23 38.34
N THR A 686 0.61 1.48 37.24
CA THR A 686 1.63 1.67 36.19
C THR A 686 1.44 2.98 35.43
N LEU A 687 0.18 3.35 35.13
CA LEU A 687 -0.18 4.52 34.34
C LEU A 687 -0.30 5.81 35.16
N ALA A 688 -0.57 5.74 36.47
CA ALA A 688 -0.68 6.88 37.38
C ALA A 688 0.70 7.45 37.76
N ARG A 689 1.54 7.69 36.77
CA ARG A 689 2.72 8.54 36.95
C ARG A 689 2.30 10.00 36.82
N HIS A 690 2.92 10.87 37.62
CA HIS A 690 2.78 12.30 37.42
C HIS A 690 3.28 12.67 36.01
N PRO A 691 2.63 13.63 35.32
CA PRO A 691 3.13 14.17 34.05
C PRO A 691 4.62 14.43 34.15
N ALA A 692 5.38 13.70 33.34
CA ALA A 692 6.82 13.81 33.33
C ALA A 692 7.26 14.56 32.07
N VAL A 693 8.38 15.28 32.16
CA VAL A 693 9.09 15.73 30.96
C VAL A 693 9.77 14.50 30.37
N VAL A 694 9.20 13.97 29.30
CA VAL A 694 9.70 12.76 28.63
C VAL A 694 10.38 13.06 27.31
N LEU A 695 10.09 14.23 26.72
CA LEU A 695 10.68 14.69 25.47
C LEU A 695 11.35 16.06 25.60
N GLU A 696 12.42 16.24 24.83
CA GLU A 696 13.07 17.51 24.56
C GLU A 696 13.10 17.71 23.04
N CYS A 697 12.44 18.76 22.54
CA CYS A 697 12.32 19.05 21.11
C CYS A 697 11.88 17.84 20.26
N GLY A 698 10.91 17.06 20.73
CA GLY A 698 10.38 15.90 20.01
C GLY A 698 11.23 14.62 20.10
N VAL A 699 12.33 14.63 20.88
CA VAL A 699 13.22 13.47 21.07
C VAL A 699 13.18 13.01 22.54
N LEU A 700 13.35 11.70 22.79
CA LEU A 700 13.39 11.15 24.15
C LEU A 700 14.46 11.85 25.01
N SER A 701 14.04 12.42 26.14
CA SER A 701 14.97 13.07 27.07
C SER A 701 15.97 12.06 27.63
N THR A 702 17.23 12.49 27.77
CA THR A 702 18.30 11.67 28.38
C THR A 702 18.01 11.31 29.84
N MET A 703 17.19 12.12 30.52
CA MET A 703 16.76 11.92 31.91
C MET A 703 15.45 11.13 32.02
N ALA A 704 14.81 10.78 30.89
CA ALA A 704 13.59 9.99 30.91
C ALA A 704 13.89 8.57 31.45
N PRO A 705 13.12 8.07 32.43
CA PRO A 705 13.24 6.68 32.88
C PRO A 705 13.02 5.77 31.65
N ALA A 706 13.96 4.83 31.43
CA ALA A 706 14.03 3.96 30.26
C ALA A 706 12.63 3.45 29.80
N PRO A 707 12.35 3.37 28.49
CA PRO A 707 11.16 4.01 27.93
C PRO A 707 9.87 3.34 28.36
N SER A 708 9.16 4.00 29.26
CA SER A 708 7.70 3.94 29.36
C SER A 708 7.06 4.55 28.11
N PRO A 709 5.90 4.07 27.65
CA PRO A 709 5.14 4.72 26.58
C PRO A 709 4.89 6.18 26.90
N VAL A 710 5.03 7.05 25.89
CA VAL A 710 4.65 8.46 25.96
C VAL A 710 3.13 8.53 26.03
N LEU A 711 2.63 9.17 27.08
CA LEU A 711 1.21 9.32 27.34
C LEU A 711 0.73 10.70 26.89
N PRO A 712 -0.57 10.86 26.57
CA PRO A 712 -1.15 12.16 26.23
C PRO A 712 -0.88 13.26 27.27
N SER A 713 -0.78 12.87 28.55
CA SER A 713 -0.54 13.79 29.67
C SER A 713 0.91 14.21 29.86
N ASP A 714 1.86 13.54 29.20
CA ASP A 714 3.29 13.82 29.35
C ASP A 714 3.69 15.12 28.65
N ILE A 715 4.85 15.66 29.03
CA ILE A 715 5.31 16.98 28.60
C ILE A 715 6.54 16.84 27.69
N CYS A 716 6.53 17.58 26.59
CA CYS A 716 7.69 17.88 25.76
C CYS A 716 8.16 19.31 26.04
N ASN A 717 9.42 19.48 26.41
CA ASN A 717 10.06 20.80 26.43
C ASN A 717 10.46 21.17 25.00
N GLN A 718 9.61 21.95 24.33
CA GLN A 718 9.81 22.35 22.94
C GLN A 718 10.43 23.74 22.85
N ILE A 719 11.41 23.93 21.97
CA ILE A 719 11.88 25.28 21.64
C ILE A 719 10.95 25.86 20.57
N ILE A 720 10.38 27.03 20.86
CA ILE A 720 9.54 27.81 19.96
C ILE A 720 10.34 29.01 19.45
N HIS A 721 10.40 29.15 18.14
CA HIS A 721 11.06 30.25 17.44
C HIS A 721 10.05 31.34 17.01
N LEU A 722 10.51 32.58 16.89
CA LEU A 722 9.75 33.72 16.41
C LEU A 722 10.24 34.19 15.04
N SER A 723 9.51 35.12 14.41
CA SER A 723 9.86 35.67 13.09
C SER A 723 11.24 36.37 13.08
N ASP A 724 11.64 36.97 14.21
CA ASP A 724 12.94 37.61 14.41
C ASP A 724 14.08 36.65 14.76
N THR A 725 13.86 35.34 14.65
CA THR A 725 14.79 34.24 14.99
C THR A 725 15.05 34.01 16.47
N THR A 726 14.53 34.85 17.38
CA THR A 726 14.60 34.58 18.82
C THR A 726 13.77 33.36 19.18
N SER A 727 14.06 32.74 20.32
CA SER A 727 13.40 31.52 20.73
C SER A 727 13.28 31.39 22.24
N PHE A 728 12.28 30.65 22.70
CA PHE A 728 12.11 30.31 24.11
C PHE A 728 11.62 28.87 24.27
N ALA A 729 11.90 28.27 25.42
CA ALA A 729 11.40 26.95 25.76
C ALA A 729 9.94 27.03 26.25
N LEU A 730 9.09 26.22 25.65
CA LEU A 730 7.68 26.05 26.00
C LEU A 730 7.42 24.59 26.40
N PRO A 731 7.02 24.30 27.65
CA PRO A 731 6.55 22.96 28.02
C PRO A 731 5.16 22.72 27.42
N ILE A 732 5.07 21.76 26.50
CA ILE A 732 3.86 21.40 25.76
C ILE A 732 3.43 20.00 26.20
N ARG A 733 2.17 19.81 26.59
CA ARG A 733 1.63 18.45 26.78
C ARG A 733 1.32 17.81 25.44
N MET A 734 1.48 16.50 25.32
CA MET A 734 1.30 15.79 24.06
C MET A 734 -0.15 15.86 23.51
N ASP A 735 -1.13 16.01 24.39
CA ASP A 735 -2.56 16.16 24.06
C ASP A 735 -2.98 17.57 23.63
N LYS A 736 -2.07 18.55 23.59
CA LYS A 736 -2.40 19.93 23.19
C LYS A 736 -2.52 20.09 21.69
N THR A 737 -3.54 20.83 21.31
CA THR A 737 -3.82 21.25 19.93
C THR A 737 -2.91 22.40 19.48
N ALA A 738 -2.78 22.65 18.17
CA ALA A 738 -2.02 23.77 17.65
C ALA A 738 -2.53 25.12 18.21
N THR A 739 -3.85 25.31 18.27
CA THR A 739 -4.46 26.52 18.82
C THR A 739 -4.08 26.71 20.29
N GLU A 740 -4.17 25.66 21.11
CA GLU A 740 -3.79 25.74 22.52
C GLU A 740 -2.28 26.01 22.68
N ILE A 741 -1.42 25.48 21.81
CA ILE A 741 0.02 25.80 21.80
C ILE A 741 0.24 27.28 21.48
N CYS A 742 -0.46 27.83 20.47
CA CYS A 742 -0.41 29.25 20.15
C CYS A 742 -0.89 30.12 21.33
N GLU A 743 -1.92 29.70 22.06
CA GLU A 743 -2.39 30.39 23.27
C GLU A 743 -1.37 30.35 24.40
N LEU A 744 -0.72 29.20 24.65
CA LEU A 744 0.36 29.06 25.61
C LEU A 744 1.55 29.97 25.26
N ALA A 745 1.92 30.03 23.97
CA ALA A 745 2.95 30.92 23.47
C ALA A 745 2.56 32.40 23.64
N ARG A 746 1.31 32.78 23.32
CA ARG A 746 0.80 34.14 23.52
C ARG A 746 0.91 34.59 24.98
N GLY A 747 0.55 33.72 25.93
CA GLY A 747 0.68 33.98 27.35
C GLY A 747 2.13 34.25 27.80
N ARG A 748 3.11 33.60 27.15
CA ARG A 748 4.55 33.84 27.39
C ARG A 748 5.04 35.12 26.74
N LEU A 749 4.59 35.43 25.52
CA LEU A 749 4.97 36.61 24.75
C LEU A 749 4.35 37.91 25.27
N ARG A 750 3.27 37.84 26.05
CA ARG A 750 2.48 39.00 26.53
C ARG A 750 1.92 39.85 25.37
N SER A 751 1.66 39.22 24.22
CA SER A 751 1.10 39.87 23.04
C SER A 751 -0.40 40.14 23.18
N SER A 752 -0.93 41.04 22.35
CA SER A 752 -2.35 41.41 22.36
C SER A 752 -3.24 40.26 21.86
N HIS A 753 -4.50 40.20 22.31
CA HIS A 753 -5.45 39.14 21.90
C HIS A 753 -5.90 39.21 20.44
N HIS A 754 -5.49 40.24 19.67
CA HIS A 754 -5.95 40.47 18.31
C HIS A 754 -5.07 39.86 17.22
N ASP A 755 -3.88 39.36 17.54
CA ASP A 755 -2.97 38.80 16.55
C ASP A 755 -3.35 37.33 16.24
N GLU A 756 -3.73 37.07 14.97
CA GLU A 756 -3.94 35.72 14.44
C GLU A 756 -2.60 35.00 14.29
N LEU A 757 -2.20 34.31 15.36
CA LEU A 757 -1.00 33.48 15.39
C LEU A 757 -1.24 32.15 14.68
N ALA A 758 -0.21 31.69 13.98
CA ALA A 758 -0.12 30.37 13.37
C ALA A 758 1.11 29.63 13.92
N LEU A 759 0.99 28.32 14.03
CA LEU A 759 2.09 27.42 14.36
C LEU A 759 2.66 26.84 13.06
N VAL A 760 3.97 26.99 12.85
CA VAL A 760 4.62 26.66 11.57
C VAL A 760 5.89 25.88 11.79
N GLU A 761 6.02 24.73 11.15
CA GLU A 761 7.30 24.03 11.01
C GLU A 761 8.07 24.63 9.83
N VAL A 762 9.36 24.92 10.03
CA VAL A 762 10.30 25.27 8.97
C VAL A 762 11.33 24.15 8.87
N LYS A 763 11.30 23.42 7.76
CA LYS A 763 12.21 22.30 7.48
C LYS A 763 13.61 22.79 7.06
N SER A 764 14.62 21.94 7.18
CA SER A 764 15.99 22.24 6.73
C SER A 764 16.08 22.49 5.22
N SER A 765 15.09 22.02 4.44
CA SER A 765 14.94 22.26 3.00
C SER A 765 14.46 23.67 2.66
N GLY A 766 13.89 24.41 3.61
CA GLY A 766 13.17 25.67 3.38
C GLY A 766 11.67 25.51 3.19
N GLU A 767 11.17 24.27 3.13
CA GLU A 767 9.73 23.99 3.13
C GLU A 767 9.10 24.41 4.46
N LYS A 768 7.89 24.97 4.37
CA LYS A 768 7.13 25.47 5.52
C LYS A 768 5.82 24.71 5.60
N VAL A 769 5.51 24.19 6.79
CA VAL A 769 4.29 23.43 7.04
C VAL A 769 3.52 24.15 8.12
N VAL A 770 2.31 24.58 7.80
CA VAL A 770 1.42 25.27 8.75
C VAL A 770 0.54 24.21 9.41
N PHE A 771 0.55 24.15 10.74
CA PHE A 771 -0.36 23.27 11.49
C PHE A 771 -1.75 23.89 11.56
N TYR A 772 -2.77 23.05 11.44
CA TYR A 772 -4.16 23.48 11.61
C TYR A 772 -4.55 23.44 13.08
N ASP A 773 -5.61 24.19 13.41
CA ASP A 773 -6.08 24.39 14.77
C ASP A 773 -6.25 23.10 15.59
N GLY A 774 -6.74 22.03 14.97
CA GLY A 774 -7.01 20.74 15.61
C GLY A 774 -5.81 19.80 15.80
N ASP A 775 -4.61 20.16 15.34
CA ASP A 775 -3.47 19.25 15.32
C ASP A 775 -2.91 18.93 16.69
N VAL A 776 -2.74 17.64 16.99
CA VAL A 776 -2.23 17.14 18.28
C VAL A 776 -0.92 16.37 18.12
N SER A 777 -0.17 16.22 19.22
CA SER A 777 1.14 15.56 19.25
C SER A 777 2.17 16.19 18.31
N ILE A 778 2.04 17.49 18.05
CA ILE A 778 2.91 18.25 17.13
C ILE A 778 4.41 18.08 17.41
N PRO A 779 4.90 18.07 18.68
CA PRO A 779 6.34 17.95 18.93
C PRO A 779 6.99 16.71 18.32
N THR A 780 6.27 15.59 18.21
CA THR A 780 6.80 14.34 17.63
C THR A 780 6.65 14.25 16.12
N MET A 781 5.84 15.13 15.50
CA MET A 781 5.61 15.15 14.05
C MET A 781 6.70 15.87 13.26
N LEU A 782 7.55 16.64 13.93
CA LEU A 782 8.57 17.46 13.30
C LEU A 782 9.61 16.62 12.56
N SER A 783 10.08 17.09 11.41
CA SER A 783 11.25 16.56 10.70
C SER A 783 12.51 16.62 11.59
N LEU A 784 13.59 15.94 11.18
CA LEU A 784 14.76 15.75 12.03
C LEU A 784 15.42 17.06 12.48
N ASN A 785 15.73 17.94 11.53
CA ASN A 785 16.36 19.24 11.79
C ASN A 785 15.40 20.43 11.60
N SER A 786 14.09 20.21 11.62
CA SER A 786 13.13 21.31 11.50
C SER A 786 13.02 22.12 12.80
N LYS A 787 12.40 23.29 12.69
CA LYS A 787 12.17 24.20 13.81
C LYS A 787 10.71 24.62 13.84
N LEU A 788 10.16 24.73 15.06
CA LEU A 788 8.77 25.11 15.28
C LEU A 788 8.68 26.60 15.59
N TYR A 789 7.87 27.31 14.83
CA TYR A 789 7.67 28.75 14.89
C TYR A 789 6.25 29.10 15.33
N VAL A 790 6.13 30.18 16.12
CA VAL A 790 4.85 30.85 16.36
C VAL A 790 4.97 32.26 15.77
N VAL A 791 4.19 32.53 14.74
CA VAL A 791 4.24 33.80 13.99
C VAL A 791 2.86 34.26 13.59
N SER A 792 2.73 35.53 13.19
CA SER A 792 1.51 36.01 12.54
C SER A 792 1.40 35.41 11.13
N LYS A 793 0.17 35.22 10.63
CA LYS A 793 -0.05 34.63 9.29
C LYS A 793 0.68 35.38 8.17
N ASP A 794 0.80 36.70 8.26
CA ASP A 794 1.49 37.53 7.27
C ASP A 794 3.02 37.34 7.24
N GLU A 795 3.60 36.79 8.31
CA GLU A 795 5.05 36.60 8.46
C GLU A 795 5.53 35.23 7.94
N ILE A 796 4.62 34.30 7.64
CA ILE A 796 4.95 32.91 7.27
C ILE A 796 5.88 32.88 6.05
N ASP A 797 5.59 33.69 5.02
CA ASP A 797 6.38 33.75 3.79
C ASP A 797 7.81 34.29 3.99
N SER A 798 8.05 35.04 5.09
CA SER A 798 9.36 35.58 5.42
C SER A 798 10.29 34.60 6.13
N LEU A 799 9.76 33.51 6.69
CA LEU A 799 10.54 32.52 7.44
C LEU A 799 11.59 31.84 6.55
N VAL A 800 12.79 31.61 7.10
CA VAL A 800 13.89 30.93 6.42
C VAL A 800 14.58 29.93 7.37
N PRO A 801 15.16 28.83 6.85
CA PRO A 801 15.92 27.90 7.67
C PRO A 801 17.12 28.57 8.34
N GLN A 802 17.35 28.23 9.59
CA GLN A 802 18.52 28.67 10.35
C GLN A 802 19.77 27.84 10.02
N LEU A 803 20.95 28.42 10.23
CA LEU A 803 22.22 27.80 9.81
C LEU A 803 22.46 26.43 10.45
N ASP A 804 22.05 26.25 11.70
CA ASP A 804 22.18 25.01 12.46
C ASP A 804 21.25 23.88 11.96
N GLN A 805 20.18 24.20 11.22
CA GLN A 805 19.33 23.19 10.57
C GLN A 805 20.03 22.48 9.41
N ASN A 806 21.19 22.96 8.94
CA ASN A 806 21.98 22.27 7.92
C ASN A 806 22.69 21.01 8.43
N GLY A 807 22.59 20.72 9.73
CA GLY A 807 23.26 19.60 10.36
C GLY A 807 24.76 19.84 10.55
N PRO A 808 25.53 18.79 10.88
CA PRO A 808 26.95 18.91 11.19
C PRO A 808 27.81 19.24 9.96
N LEU A 809 28.84 20.07 10.16
CA LEU A 809 29.84 20.40 9.13
C LEU A 809 30.95 19.34 9.01
N GLU A 810 31.25 18.65 10.11
CA GLU A 810 32.26 17.59 10.20
C GLU A 810 31.63 16.35 10.84
N SER A 811 32.23 15.18 10.65
CA SER A 811 31.77 13.94 11.30
C SER A 811 31.95 14.07 12.82
N VAL A 812 30.82 14.26 13.53
CA VAL A 812 30.77 14.40 15.00
C VAL A 812 30.98 13.03 15.66
N HIS A 813 30.67 11.95 14.95
CA HIS A 813 30.62 10.60 15.51
C HIS A 813 31.83 9.73 15.13
N ALA A 814 32.78 10.24 14.34
CA ALA A 814 33.94 9.48 13.86
C ALA A 814 34.70 8.74 14.98
N SER A 815 34.97 9.40 16.10
CA SER A 815 35.74 8.83 17.22
C SER A 815 35.03 7.63 17.86
N VAL A 816 33.73 7.76 18.14
CA VAL A 816 32.90 6.69 18.70
C VAL A 816 32.75 5.55 17.69
N MET A 817 32.53 5.88 16.41
CA MET A 817 32.46 4.89 15.34
C MET A 817 33.80 4.16 15.12
N GLU A 818 34.94 4.72 15.46
CA GLU A 818 36.21 3.98 15.40
C GLU A 818 36.39 3.06 16.61
N TYR A 819 35.99 3.52 17.80
CA TYR A 819 36.20 2.79 19.06
C TYR A 819 35.22 1.62 19.27
N VAL A 820 33.94 1.81 18.93
CA VAL A 820 32.87 0.82 19.20
C VAL A 820 32.73 -0.19 18.06
N GLY A 821 32.58 -1.47 18.36
CA GLY A 821 32.41 -2.52 17.35
C GLY A 821 31.08 -2.45 16.59
N SER A 822 31.02 -2.92 15.33
CA SER A 822 29.77 -2.96 14.55
C SER A 822 28.67 -3.79 15.23
N HIS A 823 29.03 -4.89 15.88
CA HIS A 823 28.09 -5.74 16.62
C HIS A 823 27.50 -5.02 17.83
N GLU A 824 28.33 -4.32 18.62
CA GLU A 824 27.88 -3.55 19.78
C GLU A 824 26.95 -2.41 19.38
N LEU A 825 27.26 -1.70 18.28
CA LEU A 825 26.35 -0.68 17.71
C LEU A 825 25.00 -1.30 17.30
N ALA A 826 25.01 -2.44 16.61
CA ALA A 826 23.78 -3.12 16.20
C ALA A 826 22.95 -3.60 17.41
N GLN A 827 23.60 -4.07 18.48
CA GLN A 827 22.91 -4.46 19.71
C GLN A 827 22.27 -3.26 20.42
N GLN A 828 22.96 -2.12 20.52
CA GLN A 828 22.39 -0.93 21.16
C GLN A 828 21.26 -0.30 20.32
N LEU A 829 21.35 -0.38 18.99
CA LEU A 829 20.23 -0.01 18.09
C LEU A 829 19.02 -0.90 18.32
N LEU A 830 19.22 -2.22 18.37
CA LEU A 830 18.16 -3.18 18.67
C LEU A 830 17.49 -2.86 20.01
N VAL A 831 18.26 -2.62 21.08
CA VAL A 831 17.71 -2.28 22.40
C VAL A 831 16.80 -1.06 22.33
N LEU A 832 17.24 0.02 21.67
CA LEU A 832 16.42 1.23 21.55
C LEU A 832 15.18 1.01 20.66
N HIS A 833 15.33 0.30 19.54
CA HIS A 833 14.19 -0.02 18.67
C HIS A 833 13.18 -0.92 19.38
N THR A 834 13.62 -1.93 20.14
CA THR A 834 12.75 -2.76 20.97
C THR A 834 11.97 -1.91 21.96
N GLN A 835 12.62 -0.97 22.65
CA GLN A 835 11.95 -0.08 23.60
C GLN A 835 10.88 0.79 22.92
N LEU A 836 11.19 1.41 21.77
CA LEU A 836 10.24 2.22 21.02
C LEU A 836 9.09 1.37 20.46
N PHE A 837 9.39 0.16 19.98
CA PHE A 837 8.42 -0.77 19.42
C PHE A 837 7.47 -1.34 20.47
N GLU A 838 7.98 -1.66 21.67
CA GLU A 838 7.16 -2.08 22.82
C GLU A 838 6.27 -0.96 23.33
N ALA A 839 6.74 0.30 23.27
CA ALA A 839 5.95 1.48 23.64
C ALA A 839 4.83 1.83 22.63
N THR A 840 4.98 1.42 21.36
CA THR A 840 4.05 1.77 20.28
C THR A 840 2.83 0.86 20.29
N ASP A 841 1.64 1.40 20.52
CA ASP A 841 0.39 0.63 20.41
C ASP A 841 -0.03 0.39 18.96
N GLU A 842 -0.62 -0.77 18.65
CA GLU A 842 -1.15 -1.06 17.32
C GLU A 842 -2.21 -0.04 16.86
N ILE A 843 -2.99 0.57 17.77
CA ILE A 843 -3.97 1.59 17.40
C ILE A 843 -3.34 2.90 16.93
N GLU A 844 -2.07 3.16 17.28
CA GLU A 844 -1.35 4.33 16.78
C GLU A 844 -1.17 4.23 15.25
N LEU A 845 -1.01 3.01 14.71
CA LEU A 845 -0.95 2.79 13.26
C LEU A 845 -2.29 3.15 12.60
N VAL A 846 -3.41 2.76 13.21
CA VAL A 846 -4.75 3.09 12.71
C VAL A 846 -4.98 4.60 12.78
N THR A 847 -4.64 5.21 13.91
CA THR A 847 -4.78 6.66 14.14
C THR A 847 -3.98 7.46 13.11
N GLN A 848 -2.76 7.00 12.79
CA GLN A 848 -1.90 7.64 11.82
C GLN A 848 -2.41 7.51 10.37
N VAL A 849 -3.01 6.37 10.01
CA VAL A 849 -3.47 6.10 8.64
C VAL A 849 -4.83 6.69 8.35
N ILE A 850 -5.76 6.63 9.31
CA ILE A 850 -7.13 7.11 9.13
C ILE A 850 -7.23 8.63 9.37
N GLY A 851 -6.42 9.16 10.28
CA GLY A 851 -6.38 10.59 10.63
C GLY A 851 -6.51 10.80 12.13
N ARG A 852 -5.64 11.63 12.70
CA ARG A 852 -5.59 11.93 14.16
C ARG A 852 -6.86 12.61 14.66
N ASP A 853 -7.46 13.43 13.81
CA ASP A 853 -8.71 14.16 14.04
C ASP A 853 -9.92 13.23 14.26
N GLN A 854 -9.90 12.03 13.66
CA GLN A 854 -10.96 11.04 13.84
C GLN A 854 -10.91 10.33 15.21
N PHE A 855 -9.82 10.48 15.97
CA PHE A 855 -9.61 9.82 17.26
C PHE A 855 -9.27 10.83 18.37
N PRO A 856 -10.23 11.68 18.78
CA PRO A 856 -9.99 12.71 19.79
C PRO A 856 -9.48 12.11 21.11
N GLY A 857 -8.47 12.74 21.69
CA GLY A 857 -7.83 12.30 22.94
C GLY A 857 -6.78 11.19 22.79
N ARG A 858 -6.55 10.68 21.57
CA ARG A 858 -5.45 9.75 21.26
C ARG A 858 -4.31 10.49 20.57
N VAL A 859 -3.08 10.10 20.91
CA VAL A 859 -1.86 10.67 20.34
C VAL A 859 -0.97 9.53 19.84
N PRO A 860 -0.54 9.53 18.56
CA PRO A 860 0.35 8.50 18.03
C PRO A 860 1.83 8.81 18.29
N SER A 861 2.14 9.38 19.47
CA SER A 861 3.49 9.88 19.79
C SER A 861 4.56 8.79 19.74
N ASN A 862 4.23 7.55 20.11
CA ASN A 862 5.23 6.48 20.17
C ASN A 862 5.55 5.96 18.77
N LEU A 863 4.53 5.83 17.90
CA LEU A 863 4.73 5.55 16.49
C LEU A 863 5.55 6.65 15.81
N ASP A 864 5.25 7.92 16.09
CA ASP A 864 6.02 9.05 15.56
C ASP A 864 7.50 8.94 15.94
N LEU A 865 7.80 8.63 17.21
CA LEU A 865 9.18 8.44 17.68
C LEU A 865 9.86 7.24 17.01
N LEU A 866 9.15 6.13 16.81
CA LEU A 866 9.68 4.96 16.12
C LEU A 866 10.00 5.25 14.64
N MET A 867 9.13 6.00 13.96
CA MET A 867 9.31 6.40 12.56
C MET A 867 10.40 7.47 12.42
N ARG A 868 10.43 8.46 13.32
CA ARG A 868 11.52 9.43 13.42
C ARG A 868 12.86 8.71 13.58
N ARG A 869 12.90 7.69 14.45
CA ARG A 869 14.11 6.93 14.71
C ARG A 869 14.64 6.18 13.47
N PHE A 870 13.74 5.64 12.65
CA PHE A 870 14.11 5.05 11.37
C PHE A 870 14.86 6.05 10.48
N ASN A 871 14.30 7.26 10.34
CA ASN A 871 14.88 8.34 9.55
C ASN A 871 16.23 8.79 10.13
N GLU A 872 16.36 8.88 11.45
CA GLU A 872 17.63 9.22 12.10
C GLU A 872 18.74 8.22 11.72
N VAL A 873 18.47 6.90 11.78
CA VAL A 873 19.46 5.87 11.43
C VAL A 873 19.82 5.93 9.93
N GLN A 874 18.83 6.18 9.06
CA GLN A 874 19.03 6.32 7.62
C GLN A 874 19.94 7.53 7.29
N TYR A 875 19.59 8.70 7.81
CA TYR A 875 20.36 9.92 7.57
C TYR A 875 21.70 9.90 8.30
N TRP A 876 21.83 9.20 9.43
CA TRP A 876 23.11 8.95 10.09
C TRP A 876 24.07 8.17 9.19
N ALA A 877 23.62 7.08 8.57
CA ALA A 877 24.43 6.31 7.63
C ALA A 877 24.91 7.17 6.46
N THR A 878 24.02 7.97 5.90
CA THR A 878 24.31 8.86 4.78
C THR A 878 25.31 9.96 5.17
N THR A 879 25.03 10.65 6.28
CA THR A 879 25.82 11.78 6.78
C THR A 879 27.25 11.37 7.10
N GLU A 880 27.42 10.27 7.82
CA GLU A 880 28.75 9.82 8.25
C GLU A 880 29.62 9.36 7.09
N VAL A 881 29.05 8.74 6.04
CA VAL A 881 29.82 8.37 4.85
C VAL A 881 30.29 9.61 4.09
N LEU A 882 29.45 10.63 3.96
CA LEU A 882 29.77 11.86 3.24
C LEU A 882 30.78 12.74 4.02
N LEU A 883 30.61 12.88 5.33
CA LEU A 883 31.50 13.68 6.18
C LEU A 883 32.78 12.94 6.62
N ALA A 884 32.89 11.63 6.36
CA ALA A 884 34.10 10.88 6.65
C ALA A 884 35.32 11.44 5.92
N LEU A 885 36.44 11.48 6.62
CA LEU A 885 37.75 11.80 6.03
C LEU A 885 38.04 10.89 4.83
N PRO A 886 38.67 11.38 3.75
CA PRO A 886 38.91 10.59 2.53
C PRO A 886 39.58 9.22 2.77
N GLN A 887 40.49 9.15 3.75
CA GLN A 887 41.21 7.91 4.09
C GLN A 887 40.35 6.89 4.86
N LYS A 888 39.29 7.36 5.53
CA LYS A 888 38.43 6.55 6.41
C LYS A 888 37.09 6.19 5.77
N ARG A 889 36.67 6.90 4.72
CA ARG A 889 35.35 6.73 4.07
C ARG A 889 34.99 5.29 3.68
N VAL A 890 35.92 4.56 3.04
CA VAL A 890 35.70 3.14 2.68
C VAL A 890 35.53 2.27 3.95
N THR A 891 36.22 2.60 5.03
CA THR A 891 36.10 1.91 6.32
C THR A 891 34.77 2.23 7.00
N THR A 892 34.30 3.49 6.94
CA THR A 892 32.96 3.90 7.41
C THR A 892 31.86 3.16 6.65
N LEU A 893 31.92 3.15 5.31
CA LEU A 893 30.98 2.42 4.47
C LEU A 893 30.96 0.92 4.79
N ARG A 894 32.14 0.30 4.91
CA ARG A 894 32.29 -1.09 5.38
C ARG A 894 31.64 -1.31 6.74
N LYS A 895 31.77 -0.36 7.66
CA LYS A 895 31.24 -0.47 9.03
C LYS A 895 29.72 -0.53 9.02
N PHE A 896 29.06 0.32 8.23
CA PHE A 896 27.60 0.32 8.09
C PHE A 896 27.06 -0.98 7.49
N ILE A 897 27.68 -1.49 6.42
CA ILE A 897 27.29 -2.80 5.85
C ILE A 897 27.38 -3.90 6.92
N LYS A 898 28.42 -3.89 7.76
CA LYS A 898 28.53 -4.84 8.88
C LYS A 898 27.47 -4.64 9.95
N ILE A 899 27.08 -3.41 10.28
CA ILE A 899 25.99 -3.14 11.23
C ILE A 899 24.67 -3.71 10.68
N ALA A 900 24.39 -3.48 9.39
CA ALA A 900 23.22 -4.04 8.71
C ALA A 900 23.20 -5.58 8.71
N MET A 901 24.36 -6.23 8.51
CA MET A 901 24.48 -7.69 8.65
C MET A 901 24.06 -8.17 10.03
N TYR A 902 24.60 -7.57 11.10
CA TYR A 902 24.23 -7.91 12.48
C TYR A 902 22.77 -7.58 12.78
N ALA A 903 22.22 -6.50 12.23
CA ALA A 903 20.80 -6.17 12.37
C ALA A 903 19.89 -7.25 11.76
N LYS A 904 20.24 -7.77 10.57
CA LYS A 904 19.53 -8.91 9.94
C LYS A 904 19.59 -10.17 10.82
N GLU A 905 20.76 -10.49 11.37
CA GLU A 905 20.95 -11.63 12.30
C GLU A 905 20.11 -11.46 13.58
N ASN A 906 20.05 -10.23 14.11
CA ASN A 906 19.28 -9.85 15.29
C ASN A 906 17.77 -9.72 15.03
N ARG A 907 17.31 -9.90 13.77
CA ARG A 907 15.92 -9.70 13.34
C ARG A 907 15.42 -8.26 13.59
N ASP A 908 16.32 -7.28 13.53
CA ASP A 908 16.02 -5.85 13.54
C ASP A 908 15.94 -5.33 12.10
N LEU A 909 14.77 -5.49 11.48
CA LEU A 909 14.58 -5.11 10.08
C LEU A 909 14.52 -3.57 9.91
N MET A 910 14.17 -2.82 10.96
CA MET A 910 14.22 -1.36 10.95
C MET A 910 15.65 -0.86 10.77
N THR A 911 16.62 -1.36 11.55
CA THR A 911 18.04 -0.99 11.38
C THR A 911 18.60 -1.47 10.04
N LEU A 912 18.31 -2.71 9.64
CA LEU A 912 18.75 -3.28 8.36
C LEU A 912 18.35 -2.37 7.20
N PHE A 913 17.06 -2.03 7.12
CA PHE A 913 16.55 -1.23 6.01
C PHE A 913 16.90 0.24 6.13
N ALA A 914 16.91 0.85 7.33
CA ALA A 914 17.35 2.23 7.48
C ALA A 914 18.79 2.44 6.95
N ILE A 915 19.72 1.54 7.29
CA ILE A 915 21.09 1.59 6.77
C ILE A 915 21.11 1.30 5.27
N THR A 916 20.34 0.33 4.80
CA THR A 916 20.28 -0.02 3.36
C THR A 916 19.82 1.20 2.55
N LEU A 917 18.70 1.82 2.92
CA LEU A 917 18.19 3.04 2.30
C LEU A 917 19.19 4.21 2.38
N GLY A 918 19.87 4.38 3.52
CA GLY A 918 20.86 5.43 3.70
C GLY A 918 22.07 5.28 2.78
N LEU A 919 22.54 4.05 2.56
CA LEU A 919 23.65 3.77 1.65
C LEU A 919 23.23 3.76 0.17
N SER A 920 21.98 3.40 -0.13
CA SER A 920 21.40 3.48 -1.48
C SER A 920 21.03 4.93 -1.87
N ASN A 921 20.98 5.87 -0.91
CA ASN A 921 20.76 7.29 -1.18
C ASN A 921 21.68 7.78 -2.31
N ILE A 922 21.12 8.56 -3.23
CA ILE A 922 21.81 8.99 -4.45
C ILE A 922 23.11 9.79 -4.19
N ALA A 923 23.24 10.39 -3.00
CA ALA A 923 24.46 11.07 -2.57
C ALA A 923 25.61 10.09 -2.26
N VAL A 924 25.30 8.88 -1.80
CA VAL A 924 26.28 7.84 -1.44
C VAL A 924 26.46 6.83 -2.58
N SER A 925 25.38 6.33 -3.19
CA SER A 925 25.45 5.31 -4.24
C SER A 925 26.24 5.77 -5.48
N ARG A 926 26.26 7.07 -5.75
CA ARG A 926 27.03 7.66 -6.86
C ARG A 926 28.55 7.69 -6.66
N LEU A 927 29.06 7.44 -5.46
CA LEU A 927 30.50 7.49 -5.12
C LEU A 927 31.22 6.23 -5.62
N SER A 928 31.25 6.05 -6.95
CA SER A 928 31.75 4.86 -7.63
C SER A 928 33.14 4.42 -7.15
N HIS A 929 34.07 5.36 -6.94
CA HIS A 929 35.43 5.04 -6.51
C HIS A 929 35.49 4.56 -5.05
N VAL A 930 34.56 4.99 -4.20
CA VAL A 930 34.43 4.47 -2.83
C VAL A 930 33.87 3.05 -2.85
N TRP A 931 32.83 2.80 -3.64
CA TRP A 931 32.20 1.48 -3.77
C TRP A 931 33.15 0.44 -4.39
N GLU A 932 33.88 0.79 -5.44
CA GLU A 932 34.85 -0.11 -6.12
C GLU A 932 35.94 -0.63 -5.17
N ARG A 933 36.34 0.18 -4.17
CA ARG A 933 37.35 -0.18 -3.17
C ARG A 933 36.85 -1.09 -2.06
N LEU A 934 35.55 -1.38 -2.00
CA LEU A 934 35.02 -2.37 -1.08
C LEU A 934 35.32 -3.81 -1.53
N PRO A 935 35.62 -4.73 -0.59
CA PRO A 935 35.67 -6.14 -0.87
C PRO A 935 34.41 -6.64 -1.60
N THR A 936 34.59 -7.46 -2.63
CA THR A 936 33.48 -8.03 -3.44
C THR A 936 32.42 -8.71 -2.57
N LYS A 937 32.85 -9.47 -1.54
CA LYS A 937 31.95 -10.10 -0.56
C LYS A 937 30.97 -9.10 0.08
N LEU A 938 31.44 -7.92 0.48
CA LEU A 938 30.60 -6.92 1.13
C LEU A 938 29.69 -6.19 0.15
N ARG A 939 30.15 -5.95 -1.09
CA ARG A 939 29.29 -5.41 -2.15
C ARG A 939 28.13 -6.35 -2.47
N ARG A 940 28.40 -7.66 -2.54
CA ARG A 940 27.35 -8.68 -2.74
C ARG A 940 26.37 -8.71 -1.58
N GLN A 941 26.88 -8.66 -0.35
CA GLN A 941 26.05 -8.63 0.84
C GLN A 941 25.11 -7.41 0.84
N PHE A 942 25.60 -6.25 0.43
CA PHE A 942 24.78 -5.05 0.30
C PHE A 942 23.73 -5.17 -0.82
N ALA A 943 24.11 -5.69 -1.99
CA ALA A 943 23.15 -5.94 -3.08
C ALA A 943 22.04 -6.94 -2.68
N GLU A 944 22.35 -7.94 -1.83
CA GLU A 944 21.35 -8.82 -1.24
C GLU A 944 20.35 -8.01 -0.39
N PHE A 945 20.82 -7.07 0.43
CA PHE A 945 19.94 -6.22 1.23
C PHE A 945 19.05 -5.32 0.37
N GLU A 946 19.57 -4.75 -0.71
CA GLU A 946 18.77 -3.99 -1.67
C GLU A 946 17.69 -4.84 -2.33
N SER A 947 18.01 -6.10 -2.70
CA SER A 947 17.05 -7.00 -3.32
C SER A 947 15.87 -7.39 -2.40
N LEU A 948 16.04 -7.27 -1.08
CA LEU A 948 14.95 -7.52 -0.13
C LEU A 948 13.89 -6.41 -0.15
N LEU A 949 14.23 -5.21 -0.65
CA LEU A 949 13.33 -4.06 -0.81
C LEU A 949 12.67 -4.00 -2.20
N ASP A 950 12.84 -5.03 -3.03
CA ASP A 950 12.23 -5.09 -4.36
C ASP A 950 10.70 -4.98 -4.25
N PRO A 951 10.07 -3.95 -4.84
CA PRO A 951 8.63 -3.72 -4.72
C PRO A 951 7.78 -4.72 -5.51
N SER A 952 8.38 -5.52 -6.38
CA SER A 952 7.69 -6.47 -7.25
C SER A 952 6.83 -7.44 -6.45
N ARG A 953 5.62 -7.70 -6.97
CA ARG A 953 4.63 -8.60 -6.33
C ARG A 953 4.40 -8.26 -4.85
N ASN A 954 4.22 -6.96 -4.58
CA ASN A 954 3.96 -6.42 -3.26
C ASN A 954 5.06 -6.79 -2.24
N HIS A 955 6.32 -6.47 -2.55
CA HIS A 955 7.46 -6.72 -1.65
C HIS A 955 7.65 -8.20 -1.30
N ARG A 956 7.46 -9.10 -2.27
CA ARG A 956 7.54 -10.56 -2.06
C ARG A 956 8.85 -11.02 -1.38
N PRO A 957 10.04 -10.50 -1.73
CA PRO A 957 11.29 -10.89 -1.05
C PRO A 957 11.29 -10.57 0.45
N TYR A 958 10.86 -9.37 0.84
CA TYR A 958 10.68 -9.00 2.25
C TYR A 958 9.67 -9.91 2.95
N ARG A 959 8.49 -10.13 2.35
CA ARG A 959 7.44 -10.98 2.95
C ARG A 959 7.93 -12.41 3.14
N ALA A 960 8.66 -12.95 2.17
CA ALA A 960 9.27 -14.28 2.27
C ALA A 960 10.38 -14.37 3.33
N LEU A 961 11.09 -13.27 3.59
CA LEU A 961 12.06 -13.19 4.70
C LEU A 961 11.34 -13.23 6.04
N VAL A 962 10.33 -12.36 6.23
CA VAL A 962 9.56 -12.27 7.49
C VAL A 962 8.83 -13.57 7.80
N ALA A 963 8.23 -14.22 6.79
CA ALA A 963 7.52 -15.49 6.97
C ALA A 963 8.41 -16.63 7.51
N LYS A 964 9.74 -16.54 7.33
CA LYS A 964 10.72 -17.50 7.86
C LYS A 964 11.25 -17.14 9.25
N MET A 965 10.97 -15.93 9.73
CA MET A 965 11.42 -15.47 11.03
C MET A 965 10.37 -15.79 12.09
N SER A 966 10.82 -16.30 13.24
CA SER A 966 9.96 -16.39 14.41
C SER A 966 10.04 -15.07 15.20
N PRO A 967 8.95 -14.64 15.84
CA PRO A 967 9.02 -13.65 16.91
C PRO A 967 10.01 -14.08 18.02
N PRO A 968 10.58 -13.12 18.79
CA PRO A 968 10.46 -11.67 18.62
C PRO A 968 11.28 -11.15 17.41
N LEU A 969 10.73 -10.14 16.71
CA LEU A 969 11.40 -9.46 15.59
C LEU A 969 10.88 -8.02 15.45
N ILE A 970 11.71 -7.10 14.92
CA ILE A 970 11.29 -5.72 14.63
C ILE A 970 10.97 -5.64 13.14
N PRO A 971 9.69 -5.52 12.74
CA PRO A 971 9.30 -5.51 11.33
C PRO A 971 9.67 -4.18 10.67
N PHE A 972 9.66 -4.16 9.33
CA PHE A 972 9.77 -2.91 8.57
C PHE A 972 8.44 -2.14 8.62
N VAL A 973 8.25 -1.36 9.69
CA VAL A 973 7.00 -0.62 9.98
C VAL A 973 6.53 0.29 8.84
N PRO A 974 7.39 1.01 8.09
CA PRO A 974 6.96 1.80 6.93
C PRO A 974 6.14 1.00 5.90
N LEU A 975 6.48 -0.27 5.68
CA LEU A 975 5.73 -1.14 4.76
C LEU A 975 4.39 -1.57 5.35
N LEU A 976 4.28 -1.76 6.66
CA LEU A 976 3.01 -2.04 7.34
C LEU A 976 2.06 -0.83 7.29
N LEU A 977 2.59 0.39 7.48
CA LEU A 977 1.83 1.63 7.31
C LEU A 977 1.34 1.79 5.87
N LYS A 978 2.21 1.50 4.89
CA LYS A 978 1.83 1.45 3.47
C LYS A 978 0.68 0.47 3.25
N ASP A 979 0.79 -0.77 3.73
CA ASP A 979 -0.26 -1.79 3.59
C ASP A 979 -1.60 -1.27 4.16
N LEU A 980 -1.58 -0.67 5.36
CA LEU A 980 -2.77 -0.08 5.98
C LEU A 980 -3.35 1.08 5.18
N THR A 981 -2.52 1.99 4.65
CA THR A 981 -2.96 3.10 3.80
C THR A 981 -3.65 2.57 2.54
N PHE A 982 -3.05 1.59 1.86
CA PHE A 982 -3.66 0.98 0.67
C PHE A 982 -4.97 0.27 0.98
N ILE A 983 -5.07 -0.42 2.12
CA ILE A 983 -6.33 -1.01 2.58
C ILE A 983 -7.37 0.08 2.85
N HIS A 984 -6.98 1.16 3.53
CA HIS A 984 -7.88 2.24 3.90
C HIS A 984 -8.43 2.99 2.70
N GLU A 985 -7.58 3.38 1.75
CA GLU A 985 -7.95 4.11 0.55
C GLU A 985 -8.63 3.23 -0.51
N GLY A 986 -8.20 1.97 -0.61
CA GLY A 986 -8.71 1.02 -1.61
C GLY A 986 -10.09 0.44 -1.27
N ASN A 987 -10.50 0.47 0.00
CA ASN A 987 -11.75 -0.13 0.47
C ASN A 987 -12.62 0.88 1.21
N LYS A 988 -13.90 1.00 0.86
CA LYS A 988 -14.82 1.88 1.60
C LYS A 988 -15.07 1.33 3.00
N THR A 989 -15.12 2.22 3.99
CA THR A 989 -15.48 1.87 5.38
C THR A 989 -16.95 1.49 5.51
N TYR A 990 -17.82 2.09 4.69
CA TYR A 990 -19.26 1.84 4.71
C TYR A 990 -19.83 1.52 3.33
N TYR A 991 -20.80 0.61 3.27
CA TYR A 991 -21.62 0.29 2.10
C TYR A 991 -23.10 0.38 2.48
N ASN A 992 -23.87 1.25 1.82
CA ASN A 992 -25.30 1.44 2.11
C ASN A 992 -25.60 1.66 3.61
N GLY A 993 -24.72 2.38 4.31
CA GLY A 993 -24.82 2.61 5.76
C GLY A 993 -24.34 1.45 6.65
N LEU A 994 -23.97 0.30 6.09
CA LEU A 994 -23.39 -0.83 6.82
C LEU A 994 -21.88 -0.71 6.89
N VAL A 995 -21.28 -1.06 8.03
CA VAL A 995 -19.83 -1.16 8.19
C VAL A 995 -19.32 -2.30 7.32
N ASN A 996 -18.32 -2.02 6.49
CA ASN A 996 -17.60 -3.03 5.71
C ASN A 996 -16.65 -3.82 6.62
N PHE A 997 -17.06 -5.00 7.08
CA PHE A 997 -16.25 -5.78 7.99
C PHE A 997 -15.12 -6.55 7.29
N GLU A 998 -15.20 -6.78 5.97
CA GLU A 998 -14.04 -7.29 5.23
C GLU A 998 -12.84 -6.33 5.31
N LYS A 999 -13.09 -5.01 5.18
CA LYS A 999 -12.05 -4.00 5.39
C LYS A 999 -11.50 -4.06 6.82
N MET A 1000 -12.37 -4.24 7.81
CA MET A 1000 -11.95 -4.36 9.22
C MET A 1000 -11.06 -5.59 9.43
N HIS A 1001 -11.42 -6.73 8.85
CA HIS A 1001 -10.61 -7.94 8.88
C HIS A 1001 -9.22 -7.72 8.25
N MET A 1002 -9.15 -7.04 7.10
CA MET A 1002 -7.87 -6.70 6.45
C MET A 1002 -6.98 -5.81 7.34
N ILE A 1003 -7.56 -4.79 7.99
CA ILE A 1003 -6.84 -3.92 8.93
C ILE A 1003 -6.37 -4.73 10.14
N ALA A 1004 -7.27 -5.50 10.75
CA ALA A 1004 -6.97 -6.31 11.93
C ALA A 1004 -5.85 -7.33 11.68
N ASN A 1005 -5.75 -7.91 10.47
CA ASN A 1005 -4.64 -8.79 10.10
C ASN A 1005 -3.28 -8.10 10.21
N ILE A 1006 -3.16 -6.84 9.80
CA ILE A 1006 -1.91 -6.08 9.95
C ILE A 1006 -1.63 -5.76 11.41
N LEU A 1007 -2.64 -5.34 12.17
CA LEU A 1007 -2.49 -5.04 13.61
C LEU A 1007 -2.06 -6.29 14.40
N ARG A 1008 -2.67 -7.42 14.10
CA ARG A 1008 -2.33 -8.73 14.66
C ARG A 1008 -0.90 -9.12 14.32
N ALA A 1009 -0.47 -8.98 13.06
CA ALA A 1009 0.90 -9.27 12.65
C ALA A 1009 1.91 -8.36 13.37
N PHE A 1010 1.61 -7.06 13.51
CA PHE A 1010 2.41 -6.10 14.27
C PHE A 1010 2.55 -6.53 15.74
N ARG A 1011 1.45 -6.92 16.39
CA ARG A 1011 1.46 -7.39 17.77
C ARG A 1011 2.19 -8.72 17.94
N GLN A 1012 2.04 -9.68 17.01
CA GLN A 1012 2.74 -10.97 17.05
C GLN A 1012 4.26 -10.80 17.04
N CYS A 1013 4.78 -9.76 16.38
CA CYS A 1013 6.20 -9.43 16.37
C CYS A 1013 6.75 -9.09 17.78
N LYS A 1014 5.90 -8.59 18.69
CA LYS A 1014 6.27 -8.15 20.05
C LYS A 1014 6.47 -9.27 21.07
N SER A 1015 6.31 -10.56 20.73
CA SER A 1015 6.30 -11.64 21.74
C SER A 1015 7.59 -11.69 22.58
N ARG A 1016 7.53 -11.16 23.82
CA ARG A 1016 8.60 -10.95 24.81
C ARG A 1016 10.04 -11.17 24.32
N TYR A 1017 10.71 -10.08 23.95
CA TYR A 1017 12.16 -10.01 24.02
C TYR A 1017 12.58 -10.33 25.46
N ALA A 1018 13.34 -11.41 25.66
CA ALA A 1018 14.01 -11.62 26.95
C ALA A 1018 15.08 -10.53 27.08
N VAL A 1019 14.73 -9.39 27.67
CA VAL A 1019 15.68 -8.32 28.04
C VAL A 1019 16.49 -8.83 29.24
N SER A 1020 17.33 -9.82 28.98
CA SER A 1020 18.28 -10.39 29.92
C SER A 1020 19.62 -9.68 29.72
N GLN A 1021 19.85 -8.70 30.58
CA GLN A 1021 21.16 -8.27 31.09
C GLN A 1021 22.26 -8.01 30.05
N ILE A 1022 22.33 -6.77 29.55
CA ILE A 1022 23.60 -6.20 29.07
C ILE A 1022 23.83 -4.91 29.86
N GLU A 1023 24.15 -5.05 31.15
CA GLU A 1023 24.68 -3.95 31.96
C GLU A 1023 26.20 -4.12 32.07
N SER A 1024 26.95 -3.30 31.33
CA SER A 1024 28.38 -3.13 31.50
C SER A 1024 28.73 -1.64 31.40
N LYS A 1025 29.70 -1.17 32.19
CA LYS A 1025 30.06 0.26 32.30
C LYS A 1025 30.51 0.92 30.99
N LYS A 1026 30.86 0.15 29.95
CA LYS A 1026 31.18 0.64 28.59
C LYS A 1026 29.94 1.13 27.81
N ILE A 1027 28.75 0.91 28.34
CA ILE A 1027 27.48 1.07 27.63
C ILE A 1027 26.95 2.51 27.67
N TYR A 1028 27.28 3.32 28.69
CA TYR A 1028 26.65 4.63 28.84
C TYR A 1028 27.02 5.62 27.73
N GLU A 1029 28.29 5.67 27.33
CA GLU A 1029 28.75 6.52 26.21
C GLU A 1029 28.13 6.08 24.87
N THR A 1030 28.09 4.77 24.62
CA THR A 1030 27.46 4.19 23.42
C THR A 1030 25.95 4.42 23.40
N GLN A 1031 25.27 4.28 24.54
CA GLN A 1031 23.83 4.55 24.65
C GLN A 1031 23.49 6.02 24.39
N ASN A 1032 24.26 6.94 24.98
CA ASN A 1032 24.05 8.37 24.76
C ASN A 1032 24.32 8.77 23.30
N PHE A 1033 25.33 8.16 22.67
CA PHE A 1033 25.59 8.31 21.24
C PHE A 1033 24.42 7.81 20.38
N ILE A 1034 23.95 6.58 20.61
CA ILE A 1034 22.84 5.98 19.86
C ILE A 1034 21.57 6.82 19.98
N ARG A 1035 21.29 7.42 21.15
CA ARG A 1035 20.10 8.24 21.37
C ARG A 1035 20.14 9.62 20.70
N ASN A 1036 21.30 10.14 20.32
CA ASN A 1036 21.47 11.54 19.92
C ASN A 1036 22.26 11.70 18.62
N PHE A 1037 21.75 11.14 17.52
CA PHE A 1037 22.39 11.32 16.22
C PHE A 1037 22.26 12.76 15.71
N ARG A 1038 23.39 13.38 15.39
CA ARG A 1038 23.42 14.62 14.60
C ARG A 1038 23.56 14.30 13.11
N VAL A 1039 22.55 14.61 12.32
CA VAL A 1039 22.48 14.21 10.91
C VAL A 1039 22.23 15.40 10.00
N VAL A 1040 22.55 15.23 8.72
CA VAL A 1040 22.12 16.11 7.64
C VAL A 1040 20.92 15.43 6.96
N ASP A 1041 19.74 16.03 7.07
CA ASP A 1041 18.48 15.56 6.46
C ASP A 1041 18.14 16.31 5.16
N ASN A 1042 18.77 17.46 4.90
CA ASN A 1042 18.57 18.21 3.66
C ASN A 1042 19.27 17.51 2.48
N GLN A 1043 18.48 16.90 1.58
CA GLN A 1043 19.00 16.18 0.41
C GLN A 1043 19.86 17.04 -0.53
N ARG A 1044 19.56 18.34 -0.69
CA ARG A 1044 20.39 19.23 -1.52
C ARG A 1044 21.79 19.35 -0.93
N ARG A 1045 21.87 19.50 0.39
CA ARG A 1045 23.15 19.56 1.12
C ARG A 1045 23.93 18.25 1.01
N LEU A 1046 23.26 17.11 1.16
CA LEU A 1046 23.89 15.79 0.97
C LEU A 1046 24.51 15.65 -0.44
N MET A 1047 23.81 16.16 -1.46
CA MET A 1047 24.32 16.15 -2.84
C MET A 1047 25.52 17.07 -3.04
N GLU A 1048 25.53 18.26 -2.44
CA GLU A 1048 26.69 19.15 -2.45
C GLU A 1048 27.93 18.48 -1.88
N LEU A 1049 27.79 17.83 -0.71
CA LEU A 1049 28.88 17.07 -0.08
C LEU A 1049 29.36 15.94 -1.00
N SER A 1050 28.43 15.21 -1.62
CA SER A 1050 28.77 14.14 -2.58
C SER A 1050 29.56 14.66 -3.79
N TYR A 1051 29.18 15.82 -4.35
CA TYR A 1051 29.89 16.40 -5.48
C TYR A 1051 31.27 16.95 -5.12
N GLN A 1052 31.48 17.39 -3.88
CA GLN A 1052 32.80 17.76 -3.37
C GLN A 1052 33.73 16.55 -3.25
N ILE A 1053 33.17 15.36 -2.97
CA ILE A 1053 33.92 14.11 -2.88
C ILE A 1053 34.27 13.55 -4.27
N GLU A 1054 33.27 13.44 -5.15
CA GLU A 1054 33.42 12.93 -6.51
C GLU A 1054 32.64 13.82 -7.50
N PRO A 1055 33.30 14.76 -8.21
CA PRO A 1055 32.65 15.65 -9.17
C PRO A 1055 31.92 14.89 -10.31
N ARG A 1056 30.88 15.51 -10.89
CA ARG A 1056 30.16 14.93 -12.04
C ARG A 1056 31.11 14.80 -13.24
N ARG A 1057 31.22 13.60 -13.84
CA ARG A 1057 31.87 13.42 -15.15
C ARG A 1057 31.11 14.28 -16.16
N ARG A 1058 31.75 15.30 -16.75
CA ARG A 1058 31.18 16.00 -17.91
C ARG A 1058 31.05 14.95 -19.03
N ARG A 1059 29.82 14.70 -19.48
CA ARG A 1059 29.59 14.01 -20.77
C ARG A 1059 30.14 14.96 -21.83
N ASN A 1060 31.29 14.62 -22.41
CA ASN A 1060 31.80 15.24 -23.62
C ASN A 1060 30.99 14.75 -24.81
#